data_AF-A0A452SJ74-F1
#
_entry.id   AF-A0A452SJ74-F1
#
_cell.length_a   1.000
_cell.length_b   1.000
_cell.length_c   1.000
_cell.angle_alpha   90.00
_cell.angle_beta   90.00
_cell.angle_gamma   90.00
#
_symmetry.space_group_name_H-M   'P 1'
#
loop_
_entity.id
_entity.type
_entity.pdbx_description
1 polymer ?
#
loop_
_entity_poly.entity_id
_entity_poly.type
_entity_poly.pdbx_seq_one_letter_code
_entity_poly.pdbx_strand_id
1 'polypeptide(L)'
;MSLDRARGRACRVVQLGRSREKRLQGVGMGAGEGKKGRGPGWEGGYPEIVKENKLFEHYYQELKIVPEGEWDQFMEALREPLPATLRITGYKSHAKEILHCLKNKYFKELEDLEVDGQKVEVPQPLSWYPEELAWHTNLSRKILRKSPQLEKFHQFLVSETESGNISRQEAVSMIPPLLLNAHPHHKILDMCAAPGSKTTQLIEMLHADMNVPFPGMLWTALWRVGMPLCWVYMRKRCGDGTMRKNIDVWKKWTTLNSLQLHGLQLRIATRGAEQLVEGGRMVYSTCSLNPIEDEAVIASLLEKSEGALELADVSSELPGLKWMPGITHWKVMTKDGQWFTEWEGVPHSRHTQIRPTMFPPKDPEKLQAMHLERCLRILPHHQNTGGFFVAVLVKKSSMPWNKRPPKLQGEPVEPREPVRSSPAHPTEGAAADPAEPESKAVSGLDDTDITERTENVENSGSKKDGVCGPPPSKKMKLFGFKEDPFVFIPEDDPLFPPIQKFYALDPSFPKMNLLTRTTEGKKRQLYMVSKELRNVLVNNSERMKVINTGIKVWCRNNSGEDFDCAFRLAQEGIYTLYPFIKSRIITVSIEDVKILLTQENPFFRKLSSETYSQAKDLAKGSIVLKYEPDPTKPDTLQCPIVLCGWRGKASIRTFVPKNERLHYLRMMGLEVSAEKKKEGTVVAQQSAGSCGPPGDEASAEHGAEPAASADSSEDMSPDVSVDAAPGPSGPAPAEAALPR
;
A
#
# COMPACT_ATOMS: atom_id res chain seq x y z
N MET A 1 3.49 39.61 24.23
CA MET A 1 4.66 39.52 23.32
C MET A 1 4.83 38.07 22.88
N SER A 2 5.43 37.83 21.69
CA SER A 2 5.97 36.55 21.15
C SER A 2 5.07 35.28 21.23
N LEU A 3 4.72 34.55 20.14
CA LEU A 3 5.60 33.81 19.20
C LEU A 3 6.57 32.87 19.95
N ASP A 4 6.65 31.57 19.65
CA ASP A 4 7.16 31.10 18.36
C ASP A 4 6.64 29.72 17.85
N ARG A 5 7.06 29.41 16.61
CA ARG A 5 6.79 28.28 15.70
C ARG A 5 6.42 26.90 16.27
N ALA A 6 5.32 26.34 15.75
CA ALA A 6 5.15 24.91 15.50
C ALA A 6 5.18 24.61 13.98
N ARG A 7 6.27 24.02 13.47
CA ARG A 7 6.40 23.67 12.03
C ARG A 7 5.52 22.47 11.65
N GLY A 8 4.54 22.68 10.76
CA GLY A 8 3.69 21.62 10.23
C GLY A 8 4.46 20.59 9.40
N ARG A 9 4.27 19.29 9.67
CA ARG A 9 4.84 18.19 8.89
C ARG A 9 3.81 17.70 7.87
N ALA A 10 4.21 17.59 6.61
CA ALA A 10 3.35 17.05 5.56
C ALA A 10 3.10 15.53 5.77
N CYS A 11 1.87 15.08 5.53
CA CYS A 11 1.56 13.65 5.52
C CYS A 11 2.31 12.96 4.37
N ARG A 12 3.23 12.06 4.71
CA ARG A 12 3.81 11.10 3.76
C ARG A 12 2.95 9.84 3.71
N VAL A 13 2.85 9.22 2.54
CA VAL A 13 2.50 7.80 2.45
C VAL A 13 3.68 7.02 3.04
N VAL A 14 3.50 6.47 4.24
CA VAL A 14 4.58 5.74 4.93
C VAL A 14 4.62 4.29 4.45
N GLN A 15 5.50 4.00 3.48
CA GLN A 15 6.10 2.67 3.42
C GLN A 15 6.89 2.44 4.72
N LEU A 16 6.57 1.36 5.45
CA LEU A 16 7.13 1.07 6.77
C LEU A 16 8.61 0.67 6.71
N GLY A 17 9.49 1.68 6.70
CA GLY A 17 10.90 1.52 7.02
C GLY A 17 11.07 0.99 8.45
N ARG A 18 11.82 -0.10 8.60
CA ARG A 18 12.10 -0.73 9.90
C ARG A 18 13.14 0.07 10.70
N SER A 19 12.70 0.85 11.68
CA SER A 19 13.52 1.12 12.87
C SER A 19 13.36 -0.03 13.87
N ARG A 20 14.47 -0.47 14.46
CA ARG A 20 14.51 -1.47 15.56
C ARG A 20 14.87 -0.75 16.86
N GLU A 21 13.88 -0.38 17.66
CA GLU A 21 14.13 -0.12 19.07
C GLU A 21 14.25 -1.45 19.81
N LYS A 22 15.42 -1.72 20.40
CA LYS A 22 15.61 -2.83 21.35
C LYS A 22 15.22 -2.35 22.74
N ARG A 23 14.05 -2.74 23.23
CA ARG A 23 13.72 -2.62 24.66
C ARG A 23 14.33 -3.81 25.40
N LEU A 24 15.53 -3.64 25.94
CA LEU A 24 16.18 -4.64 26.79
C LEU A 24 15.72 -4.44 28.25
N GLN A 25 15.34 -5.53 28.91
CA GLN A 25 15.16 -5.57 30.36
C GLN A 25 16.54 -5.76 31.01
N GLY A 26 16.78 -5.06 32.11
CA GLY A 26 18.05 -5.13 32.84
C GLY A 26 18.11 -6.33 33.77
N VAL A 27 19.21 -7.06 33.71
CA VAL A 27 19.77 -7.84 34.82
C VAL A 27 21.20 -7.33 34.96
N GLY A 28 21.54 -6.74 36.11
CA GLY A 28 22.83 -6.08 36.32
C GLY A 28 23.82 -6.95 37.09
N MET A 29 25.11 -6.84 36.78
CA MET A 29 26.23 -7.34 37.60
C MET A 29 27.54 -6.65 37.17
N GLY A 30 28.39 -6.36 38.15
CA GLY A 30 29.84 -6.17 37.98
C GLY A 30 30.33 -4.98 37.14
N ALA A 31 30.76 -3.90 37.80
CA ALA A 31 31.70 -2.96 37.20
C ALA A 31 33.13 -3.53 37.25
N GLY A 32 33.94 -3.27 36.22
CA GLY A 32 35.36 -3.65 36.18
C GLY A 32 36.08 -2.93 35.04
N GLU A 33 36.99 -2.02 35.38
CA GLU A 33 37.77 -1.27 34.38
C GLU A 33 38.91 -2.13 33.79
N GLY A 34 39.12 -2.02 32.47
CA GLY A 34 40.14 -2.79 31.77
C GLY A 34 40.56 -2.18 30.43
N LYS A 35 41.53 -1.26 30.45
CA LYS A 35 42.16 -0.72 29.23
C LYS A 35 42.88 -1.83 28.46
N LYS A 36 42.42 -2.19 27.25
CA LYS A 36 43.24 -2.93 26.26
C LYS A 36 43.00 -2.49 24.81
N GLY A 37 44.11 -2.19 24.13
CA GLY A 37 44.35 -2.42 22.69
C GLY A 37 43.42 -1.78 21.65
N ARG A 38 43.96 -0.84 20.86
CA ARG A 38 43.46 -0.63 19.49
C ARG A 38 43.91 -1.82 18.63
N GLY A 39 42.96 -2.70 18.28
CA GLY A 39 43.17 -3.72 17.24
C GLY A 39 43.02 -3.14 15.82
N PRO A 40 43.50 -3.85 14.79
CA PRO A 40 43.42 -3.42 13.39
C PRO A 40 41.99 -3.46 12.82
N GLY A 41 41.86 -3.01 11.57
CA GLY A 41 40.60 -2.63 10.92
C GLY A 41 39.54 -3.74 10.78
N TRP A 42 38.31 -3.29 10.51
CA TRP A 42 37.13 -4.14 10.39
C TRP A 42 37.02 -4.83 9.02
N GLU A 43 38.08 -5.53 8.60
CA GLU A 43 38.07 -6.41 7.42
C GLU A 43 37.36 -7.73 7.74
N GLY A 44 36.07 -7.63 8.03
CA GLY A 44 35.16 -8.74 8.30
C GLY A 44 34.02 -8.75 7.30
N GLY A 45 34.22 -9.43 6.17
CA GLY A 45 33.12 -9.74 5.25
C GLY A 45 32.02 -10.54 5.97
N TYR A 46 30.75 -10.37 5.54
CA TYR A 46 29.68 -11.22 6.05
C TYR A 46 30.02 -12.69 5.75
N PRO A 47 29.98 -13.59 6.76
CA PRO A 47 30.35 -14.99 6.55
C PRO A 47 29.45 -15.61 5.50
N GLU A 48 30.06 -16.36 4.57
CA GLU A 48 29.35 -16.92 3.42
C GLU A 48 28.20 -17.82 3.87
N ILE A 49 27.04 -17.60 3.26
CA ILE A 49 25.80 -18.21 3.73
C ILE A 49 25.53 -19.44 2.90
N VAL A 50 25.88 -20.61 3.45
CA VAL A 50 25.56 -21.94 2.91
C VAL A 50 24.10 -22.01 2.46
N LYS A 51 23.88 -22.39 1.19
CA LYS A 51 22.58 -22.52 0.51
C LYS A 51 22.33 -24.00 0.17
N GLU A 52 22.20 -24.78 1.24
CA GLU A 52 21.96 -26.22 1.23
C GLU A 52 20.93 -26.55 2.31
N ASN A 53 20.09 -27.55 2.06
CA ASN A 53 19.23 -28.14 3.07
C ASN A 53 18.85 -29.56 2.66
N LYS A 54 19.58 -30.55 3.19
CA LYS A 54 19.39 -31.97 2.86
C LYS A 54 17.96 -32.48 3.07
N LEU A 55 17.19 -31.89 4.01
CA LEU A 55 15.80 -32.28 4.26
C LEU A 55 14.86 -31.70 3.18
N PHE A 56 15.11 -30.49 2.67
CA PHE A 56 14.41 -29.90 1.52
C PHE A 56 14.71 -30.69 0.24
N GLU A 57 15.98 -31.00 0.02
CA GLU A 57 16.46 -31.71 -1.17
C GLU A 57 15.83 -33.11 -1.26
N HIS A 58 15.95 -33.91 -0.19
CA HIS A 58 15.25 -35.20 -0.04
C HIS A 58 13.73 -35.09 -0.21
N TYR A 59 13.10 -34.06 0.37
CA TYR A 59 11.64 -33.89 0.32
C TYR A 59 11.13 -33.63 -1.11
N TYR A 60 11.79 -32.76 -1.88
CA TYR A 60 11.36 -32.43 -3.24
C TYR A 60 11.80 -33.46 -4.29
N GLN A 61 12.89 -34.20 -4.05
CA GLN A 61 13.26 -35.37 -4.86
C GLN A 61 12.22 -36.49 -4.72
N GLU A 62 11.85 -36.86 -3.48
CA GLU A 62 10.87 -37.93 -3.21
C GLU A 62 9.43 -37.57 -3.63
N LEU A 63 9.09 -36.27 -3.68
CA LEU A 63 7.82 -35.80 -4.24
C LEU A 63 7.80 -35.71 -5.78
N LYS A 64 8.94 -35.80 -6.47
CA LYS A 64 9.06 -35.69 -7.94
C LYS A 64 8.34 -34.48 -8.57
N ILE A 65 8.31 -33.35 -7.86
CA ILE A 65 7.69 -32.08 -8.34
C ILE A 65 8.54 -31.39 -9.41
N VAL A 66 9.85 -31.59 -9.37
CA VAL A 66 10.78 -31.14 -10.41
C VAL A 66 10.90 -32.27 -11.45
N PRO A 67 10.80 -31.99 -12.76
CA PRO A 67 10.98 -32.99 -13.81
C PRO A 67 12.32 -33.74 -13.72
N GLU A 68 12.31 -35.00 -14.13
CA GLU A 68 13.51 -35.83 -14.14
C GLU A 68 14.56 -35.23 -15.11
N GLY A 69 15.79 -35.07 -14.63
CA GLY A 69 16.87 -34.36 -15.34
C GLY A 69 16.96 -32.84 -15.09
N GLU A 70 15.93 -32.19 -14.53
CA GLU A 70 15.96 -30.74 -14.26
C GLU A 70 16.44 -30.36 -12.83
N TRP A 71 16.69 -31.36 -11.97
CA TRP A 71 16.97 -31.15 -10.54
C TRP A 71 18.15 -30.20 -10.26
N ASP A 72 19.26 -30.35 -10.97
CA ASP A 72 20.45 -29.54 -10.71
C ASP A 72 20.25 -28.08 -11.15
N GLN A 73 19.56 -27.85 -12.27
CA GLN A 73 19.17 -26.50 -12.73
C GLN A 73 18.21 -25.83 -11.75
N PHE A 74 17.25 -26.58 -11.20
CA PHE A 74 16.35 -26.11 -10.15
C PHE A 74 17.12 -25.69 -8.89
N MET A 75 18.06 -26.51 -8.43
CA MET A 75 18.88 -26.22 -7.26
C MET A 75 19.90 -25.09 -7.48
N GLU A 76 20.47 -24.96 -8.68
CA GLU A 76 21.31 -23.84 -9.09
C GLU A 76 20.50 -22.52 -9.09
N ALA A 77 19.36 -22.49 -9.79
CA ALA A 77 18.47 -21.33 -9.79
C ALA A 77 18.01 -20.95 -8.38
N LEU A 78 17.72 -21.92 -7.49
CA LEU A 78 17.40 -21.63 -6.08
C LEU A 78 18.55 -20.98 -5.31
N ARG A 79 19.80 -21.32 -5.63
CA ARG A 79 21.01 -20.73 -5.01
C ARG A 79 21.29 -19.33 -5.56
N GLU A 80 20.89 -19.02 -6.78
CA GLU A 80 21.03 -17.70 -7.38
C GLU A 80 20.10 -16.62 -6.76
N PRO A 81 20.54 -15.35 -6.67
CA PRO A 81 19.67 -14.24 -6.31
C PRO A 81 18.63 -13.97 -7.41
N LEU A 82 17.42 -13.55 -7.04
CA LEU A 82 16.40 -13.13 -8.03
C LEU A 82 16.86 -11.91 -8.86
N PRO A 83 16.58 -11.89 -10.18
CA PRO A 83 16.76 -10.69 -10.99
C PRO A 83 15.89 -9.52 -10.48
N ALA A 84 16.39 -8.30 -10.66
CA ALA A 84 15.65 -7.11 -10.31
C ALA A 84 14.51 -6.88 -11.31
N THR A 85 13.30 -6.68 -10.82
CA THR A 85 12.09 -6.55 -11.63
C THR A 85 11.37 -5.23 -11.38
N LEU A 86 10.88 -4.63 -12.46
CA LEU A 86 10.20 -3.34 -12.51
C LEU A 86 8.94 -3.45 -13.38
N ARG A 87 7.89 -2.71 -13.03
CA ARG A 87 6.59 -2.74 -13.71
C ARG A 87 6.04 -1.32 -13.83
N ILE A 88 5.78 -0.88 -15.05
CA ILE A 88 5.19 0.42 -15.38
C ILE A 88 3.71 0.38 -15.01
N THR A 89 3.21 1.48 -14.48
CA THR A 89 1.84 1.62 -13.99
C THR A 89 0.88 1.90 -15.14
N GLY A 90 0.05 0.91 -15.49
CA GLY A 90 -0.66 0.88 -16.79
C GLY A 90 -1.83 1.86 -16.97
N TYR A 91 -2.50 2.29 -15.89
CA TYR A 91 -3.76 3.05 -16.00
C TYR A 91 -3.62 4.48 -16.54
N LYS A 92 -2.40 5.03 -16.58
CA LYS A 92 -2.17 6.39 -17.10
C LYS A 92 -1.86 6.32 -18.59
N SER A 93 -2.41 7.27 -19.36
CA SER A 93 -1.95 7.58 -20.72
C SER A 93 -0.42 7.80 -20.80
N HIS A 94 0.19 8.24 -19.70
CA HIS A 94 1.63 8.41 -19.54
C HIS A 94 2.44 7.09 -19.62
N ALA A 95 1.82 5.92 -19.47
CA ALA A 95 2.52 4.63 -19.41
C ALA A 95 3.32 4.35 -20.70
N LYS A 96 2.76 4.72 -21.86
CA LYS A 96 3.41 4.57 -23.17
C LYS A 96 4.60 5.53 -23.33
N GLU A 97 4.49 6.74 -22.78
CA GLU A 97 5.59 7.72 -22.74
C GLU A 97 6.73 7.27 -21.81
N ILE A 98 6.40 6.72 -20.63
CA ILE A 98 7.39 6.13 -19.71
C ILE A 98 8.11 4.95 -20.38
N LEU A 99 7.39 4.08 -21.10
CA LEU A 99 7.97 2.96 -21.84
C LEU A 99 8.86 3.43 -23.00
N HIS A 100 8.43 4.46 -23.75
CA HIS A 100 9.22 5.09 -24.80
C HIS A 100 10.52 5.68 -24.23
N CYS A 101 10.44 6.46 -23.15
CA CYS A 101 11.58 7.07 -22.47
C CYS A 101 12.56 6.02 -21.92
N LEU A 102 12.04 4.92 -21.35
CA LEU A 102 12.85 3.77 -20.92
C LEU A 102 13.60 3.14 -22.10
N LYS A 103 12.90 2.75 -23.17
CA LYS A 103 13.50 2.10 -24.35
C LYS A 103 14.49 3.01 -25.10
N ASN A 104 14.06 4.21 -25.49
CA ASN A 104 14.79 5.05 -26.44
C ASN A 104 15.88 5.92 -25.82
N LYS A 105 15.86 6.11 -24.49
CA LYS A 105 16.93 6.82 -23.77
C LYS A 105 17.67 5.86 -22.85
N TYR A 106 17.03 5.43 -21.75
CA TYR A 106 17.76 4.77 -20.68
C TYR A 106 18.29 3.38 -21.03
N PHE A 107 17.62 2.61 -21.89
CA PHE A 107 18.12 1.28 -22.27
C PHE A 107 19.26 1.38 -23.30
N LYS A 108 19.22 2.36 -24.22
CA LYS A 108 20.36 2.67 -25.10
C LYS A 108 21.56 3.26 -24.35
N GLU A 109 21.33 4.03 -23.29
CA GLU A 109 22.38 4.46 -22.33
C GLU A 109 23.00 3.28 -21.53
N LEU A 110 22.44 2.06 -21.63
CA LEU A 110 22.99 0.83 -21.03
C LEU A 110 23.58 -0.14 -22.07
N GLU A 111 23.35 0.09 -23.37
CA GLU A 111 23.99 -0.69 -24.43
C GLU A 111 25.51 -0.47 -24.36
N ASP A 112 26.26 -1.57 -24.35
CA ASP A 112 27.73 -1.61 -24.19
C ASP A 112 28.32 -0.95 -22.93
N LEU A 113 27.51 -0.66 -21.90
CA LEU A 113 28.02 -0.17 -20.62
C LEU A 113 28.66 -1.30 -19.78
N GLU A 114 29.93 -1.11 -19.40
CA GLU A 114 30.62 -1.96 -18.42
C GLU A 114 30.79 -1.27 -17.06
N VAL A 115 30.63 -2.04 -15.97
CA VAL A 115 30.78 -1.58 -14.58
C VAL A 115 31.55 -2.63 -13.79
N ASP A 116 32.59 -2.22 -13.05
CA ASP A 116 33.41 -3.11 -12.19
C ASP A 116 33.94 -4.37 -12.93
N GLY A 117 34.15 -4.28 -14.26
CA GLY A 117 34.57 -5.41 -15.12
C GLY A 117 33.44 -6.36 -15.54
N GLN A 118 32.18 -5.98 -15.35
CA GLN A 118 30.99 -6.73 -15.79
C GLN A 118 30.19 -5.90 -16.79
N LYS A 119 29.88 -6.47 -17.95
CA LYS A 119 28.94 -5.88 -18.92
C LYS A 119 27.54 -5.86 -18.33
N VAL A 120 26.86 -4.71 -18.41
CA VAL A 120 25.48 -4.56 -17.97
C VAL A 120 24.54 -5.22 -18.97
N GLU A 121 23.62 -6.05 -18.49
CA GLU A 121 22.52 -6.54 -19.33
C GLU A 121 21.45 -5.46 -19.45
N VAL A 122 21.16 -5.05 -20.70
CA VAL A 122 20.00 -4.24 -21.03
C VAL A 122 18.74 -4.96 -20.50
N PRO A 123 17.85 -4.28 -19.76
CA PRO A 123 16.64 -4.90 -19.22
C PRO A 123 15.81 -5.59 -20.30
N GLN A 124 15.24 -6.75 -19.98
CA GLN A 124 14.45 -7.57 -20.90
C GLN A 124 12.96 -7.57 -20.49
N PRO A 125 12.01 -7.60 -21.44
CA PRO A 125 10.58 -7.62 -21.13
C PRO A 125 10.17 -9.00 -20.59
N LEU A 126 9.26 -9.03 -19.62
CA LEU A 126 8.63 -10.28 -19.19
C LEU A 126 7.62 -10.72 -20.26
N SER A 127 7.94 -11.77 -21.00
CA SER A 127 7.22 -12.22 -22.22
C SER A 127 5.71 -12.46 -22.06
N TRP A 128 5.25 -12.70 -20.84
CA TRP A 128 3.85 -12.95 -20.48
C TRP A 128 3.15 -11.75 -19.83
N TYR A 129 3.84 -10.62 -19.64
CA TYR A 129 3.22 -9.39 -19.12
C TYR A 129 2.74 -8.51 -20.30
N PRO A 130 1.47 -8.10 -20.35
CA PRO A 130 0.90 -7.38 -21.50
C PRO A 130 1.57 -6.01 -21.78
N GLU A 131 1.52 -5.59 -23.05
CA GLU A 131 2.03 -4.30 -23.56
C GLU A 131 3.51 -4.01 -23.22
N GLU A 132 4.32 -5.04 -22.93
CA GLU A 132 5.70 -4.90 -22.42
C GLU A 132 5.79 -3.97 -21.18
N LEU A 133 4.75 -3.91 -20.34
CA LEU A 133 4.75 -3.01 -19.18
C LEU A 133 5.53 -3.56 -17.96
N ALA A 134 6.20 -4.71 -18.06
CA ALA A 134 7.05 -5.25 -17.00
C ALA A 134 8.36 -5.83 -17.53
N TRP A 135 9.46 -5.58 -16.81
CA TRP A 135 10.84 -5.86 -17.23
C TRP A 135 11.65 -6.48 -16.09
N HIS A 136 12.65 -7.28 -16.45
CA HIS A 136 13.67 -7.81 -15.55
C HIS A 136 15.09 -7.40 -15.99
N THR A 137 16.03 -7.35 -15.04
CA THR A 137 17.43 -7.01 -15.28
C THR A 137 18.33 -7.59 -14.18
N ASN A 138 19.57 -7.92 -14.53
CA ASN A 138 20.60 -8.32 -13.58
C ASN A 138 21.09 -7.15 -12.68
N LEU A 139 20.75 -5.90 -13.03
CA LEU A 139 21.24 -4.67 -12.38
C LEU A 139 21.00 -4.64 -10.87
N SER A 140 22.05 -4.98 -10.12
CA SER A 140 22.00 -5.04 -8.67
C SER A 140 21.81 -3.65 -8.04
N ARG A 141 21.18 -3.60 -6.86
CA ARG A 141 21.03 -2.35 -6.09
C ARG A 141 22.37 -1.81 -5.54
N LYS A 142 23.48 -2.54 -5.72
CA LYS A 142 24.85 -2.10 -5.42
C LYS A 142 25.41 -1.34 -6.63
N ILE A 143 25.31 -1.93 -7.82
CA ILE A 143 25.74 -1.35 -9.11
C ILE A 143 25.02 -0.02 -9.37
N LEU A 144 23.68 -0.02 -9.37
CA LEU A 144 22.82 1.17 -9.54
C LEU A 144 23.08 2.33 -8.57
N ARG A 145 23.88 2.13 -7.51
CA ARG A 145 24.21 3.14 -6.50
C ARG A 145 25.68 3.56 -6.46
N LYS A 146 26.56 2.84 -7.18
CA LYS A 146 28.00 3.07 -7.17
C LYS A 146 28.49 3.72 -8.46
N SER A 147 27.94 3.32 -9.61
CA SER A 147 28.38 3.80 -10.93
C SER A 147 27.84 5.20 -11.20
N PRO A 148 28.67 6.24 -11.41
CA PRO A 148 28.21 7.57 -11.79
C PRO A 148 27.37 7.58 -13.07
N GLN A 149 27.72 6.73 -14.03
CA GLN A 149 26.99 6.52 -15.29
C GLN A 149 25.51 6.16 -15.04
N LEU A 150 25.25 5.36 -13.99
CA LEU A 150 23.92 4.89 -13.64
C LEU A 150 23.15 5.87 -12.72
N GLU A 151 23.75 6.98 -12.27
CA GLU A 151 23.07 7.89 -11.35
C GLU A 151 21.81 8.50 -11.98
N LYS A 152 21.86 8.93 -13.27
CA LYS A 152 20.68 9.45 -13.98
C LYS A 152 19.54 8.43 -14.00
N PHE A 153 19.82 7.18 -14.35
CA PHE A 153 18.83 6.09 -14.39
C PHE A 153 18.33 5.71 -12.99
N HIS A 154 19.19 5.71 -11.96
CA HIS A 154 18.76 5.46 -10.59
C HIS A 154 17.83 6.59 -10.08
N GLN A 155 18.18 7.85 -10.33
CA GLN A 155 17.33 9.00 -9.96
C GLN A 155 15.99 8.97 -10.71
N PHE A 156 15.98 8.61 -12.00
CA PHE A 156 14.76 8.35 -12.77
C PHE A 156 13.88 7.31 -12.06
N LEU A 157 14.40 6.09 -11.86
CA LEU A 157 13.65 4.99 -11.24
C LEU A 157 13.11 5.34 -9.85
N VAL A 158 13.87 6.10 -9.04
CA VAL A 158 13.40 6.57 -7.73
C VAL A 158 12.27 7.59 -7.90
N SER A 159 12.42 8.60 -8.76
CA SER A 159 11.41 9.64 -8.96
C SER A 159 10.09 9.09 -9.50
N GLU A 160 10.13 8.12 -10.41
CA GLU A 160 8.93 7.46 -10.94
C GLU A 160 8.32 6.46 -9.95
N THR A 161 9.14 5.80 -9.11
CA THR A 161 8.63 4.96 -8.02
C THR A 161 7.92 5.78 -6.94
N GLU A 162 8.50 6.92 -6.55
CA GLU A 162 7.87 7.83 -5.58
C GLU A 162 6.69 8.63 -6.16
N SER A 163 6.49 8.60 -7.49
CA SER A 163 5.29 9.13 -8.17
C SER A 163 4.22 8.09 -8.43
N GLY A 164 4.48 6.82 -8.12
CA GLY A 164 3.57 5.70 -8.38
C GLY A 164 3.39 5.36 -9.87
N ASN A 165 4.37 5.71 -10.71
CA ASN A 165 4.38 5.47 -12.16
C ASN A 165 5.17 4.21 -12.56
N ILE A 166 6.11 3.80 -11.70
CA ILE A 166 6.84 2.53 -11.78
C ILE A 166 6.73 1.85 -10.41
N SER A 167 6.58 0.54 -10.39
CA SER A 167 6.57 -0.28 -9.17
C SER A 167 7.68 -1.34 -9.22
N ARG A 168 8.30 -1.61 -8.07
CA ARG A 168 9.27 -2.71 -7.92
C ARG A 168 8.55 -3.94 -7.39
N GLN A 169 8.12 -4.79 -8.32
CA GLN A 169 7.32 -5.98 -8.06
C GLN A 169 8.01 -7.20 -8.66
N GLU A 170 8.00 -8.29 -7.90
CA GLU A 170 8.60 -9.58 -8.23
C GLU A 170 7.82 -10.29 -9.34
N ALA A 171 8.48 -10.89 -10.33
CA ALA A 171 7.88 -11.50 -11.53
C ALA A 171 6.64 -12.36 -11.24
N VAL A 172 6.79 -13.48 -10.53
CA VAL A 172 5.65 -14.33 -10.11
C VAL A 172 4.62 -13.63 -9.22
N SER A 173 5.01 -12.52 -8.59
CA SER A 173 4.06 -11.66 -7.87
C SER A 173 3.21 -10.79 -8.80
N MET A 174 3.33 -10.85 -10.13
CA MET A 174 2.46 -10.16 -11.09
C MET A 174 1.38 -11.06 -11.68
N ILE A 175 1.52 -12.39 -11.56
CA ILE A 175 0.65 -13.39 -12.20
C ILE A 175 -0.79 -13.38 -11.63
N PRO A 176 -1.04 -13.44 -10.30
CA PRO A 176 -2.42 -13.57 -9.79
C PRO A 176 -3.37 -12.40 -10.10
N PRO A 177 -2.96 -11.12 -10.14
CA PRO A 177 -3.84 -10.05 -10.61
C PRO A 177 -4.25 -10.17 -12.08
N LEU A 178 -3.35 -10.62 -12.96
CA LEU A 178 -3.67 -10.85 -14.38
C LEU A 178 -4.70 -11.98 -14.51
N LEU A 179 -4.43 -13.13 -13.88
CA LEU A 179 -5.34 -14.29 -13.86
C LEU A 179 -6.65 -14.06 -13.06
N LEU A 180 -6.79 -12.96 -12.33
CA LEU A 180 -8.07 -12.56 -11.72
C LEU A 180 -8.99 -11.88 -12.75
N ASN A 181 -8.45 -11.42 -13.88
CA ASN A 181 -9.13 -10.69 -14.95
C ASN A 181 -10.05 -9.56 -14.43
N ALA A 182 -9.42 -8.56 -13.81
CA ALA A 182 -10.11 -7.40 -13.24
C ALA A 182 -10.59 -6.42 -14.33
N HIS A 183 -11.89 -6.09 -14.33
CA HIS A 183 -12.49 -5.09 -15.20
C HIS A 183 -13.09 -3.92 -14.37
N PRO A 184 -13.18 -2.69 -14.91
CA PRO A 184 -13.55 -1.49 -14.14
C PRO A 184 -14.88 -1.49 -13.36
N HIS A 185 -15.80 -2.40 -13.67
CA HIS A 185 -17.09 -2.55 -12.98
C HIS A 185 -17.08 -3.66 -11.90
N HIS A 186 -16.01 -4.45 -11.81
CA HIS A 186 -15.85 -5.47 -10.77
C HIS A 186 -15.64 -4.83 -9.39
N LYS A 187 -15.94 -5.59 -8.33
CA LYS A 187 -15.60 -5.25 -6.94
C LYS A 187 -14.73 -6.39 -6.43
N ILE A 188 -13.57 -6.06 -5.89
CA ILE A 188 -12.50 -7.03 -5.63
C ILE A 188 -12.13 -7.02 -4.15
N LEU A 189 -12.11 -8.19 -3.50
CA LEU A 189 -11.55 -8.35 -2.15
C LEU A 189 -10.08 -8.80 -2.22
N ASP A 190 -9.19 -8.08 -1.54
CA ASP A 190 -7.81 -8.53 -1.28
C ASP A 190 -7.69 -8.98 0.18
N MET A 191 -7.71 -10.29 0.42
CA MET A 191 -7.71 -10.84 1.79
C MET A 191 -6.35 -10.76 2.51
N CYS A 192 -5.25 -10.48 1.81
CA CYS A 192 -3.89 -10.54 2.38
C CYS A 192 -2.92 -9.55 1.71
N ALA A 193 -3.37 -8.30 1.52
CA ALA A 193 -2.74 -7.26 0.71
C ALA A 193 -1.24 -7.01 0.96
N ALA A 194 -0.78 -7.06 2.21
CA ALA A 194 0.55 -6.58 2.60
C ALA A 194 1.70 -7.28 1.81
N PRO A 195 2.61 -6.52 1.16
CA PRO A 195 2.89 -5.09 1.33
C PRO A 195 2.16 -4.14 0.37
N GLY A 196 1.22 -4.63 -0.46
CA GLY A 196 0.37 -3.83 -1.34
C GLY A 196 0.66 -3.92 -2.83
N SER A 197 1.71 -4.62 -3.30
CA SER A 197 2.09 -4.57 -4.73
C SER A 197 1.05 -5.13 -5.69
N LYS A 198 0.45 -6.28 -5.34
CA LYS A 198 -0.64 -6.90 -6.12
C LYS A 198 -1.95 -6.11 -5.98
N THR A 199 -2.21 -5.57 -4.79
CA THR A 199 -3.27 -4.61 -4.49
C THR A 199 -3.19 -3.40 -5.44
N THR A 200 -2.01 -2.78 -5.60
CA THR A 200 -1.81 -1.67 -6.54
C THR A 200 -2.09 -2.11 -7.98
N GLN A 201 -1.52 -3.23 -8.43
CA GLN A 201 -1.81 -3.78 -9.78
C GLN A 201 -3.31 -3.98 -10.04
N LEU A 202 -4.08 -4.43 -9.04
CA LEU A 202 -5.54 -4.56 -9.14
C LEU A 202 -6.28 -3.22 -9.23
N ILE A 203 -5.80 -2.16 -8.54
CA ILE A 203 -6.32 -0.78 -8.73
C ILE A 203 -6.05 -0.32 -10.16
N GLU A 204 -4.85 -0.58 -10.69
CA GLU A 204 -4.49 -0.16 -12.04
C GLU A 204 -5.39 -0.82 -13.11
N MET A 205 -5.74 -2.09 -12.94
CA MET A 205 -6.67 -2.80 -13.83
C MET A 205 -8.12 -2.30 -13.69
N LEU A 206 -8.57 -2.00 -12.46
CA LEU A 206 -9.89 -1.39 -12.21
C LEU A 206 -10.01 0.04 -12.79
N HIS A 207 -8.91 0.78 -12.87
CA HIS A 207 -8.87 2.15 -13.38
C HIS A 207 -8.32 2.27 -14.81
N ALA A 208 -8.18 1.15 -15.55
CA ALA A 208 -7.55 1.14 -16.88
C ALA A 208 -8.31 1.96 -17.94
N ASP A 209 -9.64 2.05 -17.84
CA ASP A 209 -10.43 2.97 -18.67
C ASP A 209 -10.61 4.33 -17.97
N MET A 210 -9.77 5.29 -18.36
CA MET A 210 -9.80 6.67 -17.86
C MET A 210 -11.05 7.46 -18.29
N ASN A 211 -11.89 6.93 -19.20
CA ASN A 211 -13.17 7.56 -19.56
C ASN A 211 -14.27 7.27 -18.53
N VAL A 212 -14.11 6.22 -17.69
CA VAL A 212 -15.03 5.95 -16.58
C VAL A 212 -14.71 6.93 -15.44
N PRO A 213 -15.60 7.90 -15.11
CA PRO A 213 -15.28 8.92 -14.10
C PRO A 213 -15.12 8.36 -12.68
N PHE A 214 -15.62 7.14 -12.46
CA PHE A 214 -15.85 6.56 -11.15
C PHE A 214 -15.94 5.02 -11.19
N PRO A 215 -14.83 4.31 -11.50
CA PRO A 215 -14.82 2.84 -11.54
C PRO A 215 -14.97 2.22 -10.14
N GLY A 216 -15.24 0.91 -10.11
CA GLY A 216 -15.38 0.14 -8.88
C GLY A 216 -14.09 0.15 -8.05
N MET A 217 -14.18 0.57 -6.78
CA MET A 217 -13.02 0.65 -5.89
C MET A 217 -12.61 -0.72 -5.33
N LEU A 218 -11.30 -0.98 -5.32
CA LEU A 218 -10.68 -2.14 -4.66
C LEU A 218 -10.91 -2.12 -3.14
N TRP A 219 -11.09 -3.30 -2.55
CA TRP A 219 -11.35 -3.47 -1.12
C TRP A 219 -10.17 -4.10 -0.37
N THR A 220 -9.69 -3.40 0.67
CA THR A 220 -8.57 -3.81 1.53
C THR A 220 -8.92 -3.74 3.01
N ALA A 221 -10.04 -4.34 3.42
CA ALA A 221 -10.48 -4.41 4.80
C ALA A 221 -11.26 -5.71 5.09
N LEU A 222 -11.48 -6.00 6.37
CA LEU A 222 -11.84 -7.33 6.85
C LEU A 222 -13.35 -7.48 7.11
N TRP A 223 -14.08 -8.10 6.16
CA TRP A 223 -15.46 -8.63 6.29
C TRP A 223 -16.57 -7.54 6.40
N ARG A 224 -17.83 -7.75 5.96
CA ARG A 224 -18.54 -8.95 5.46
C ARG A 224 -19.53 -8.58 4.33
N VAL A 225 -19.14 -8.66 3.05
CA VAL A 225 -20.02 -8.34 1.89
C VAL A 225 -19.68 -9.21 0.67
N GLY A 226 -20.68 -9.55 -0.15
CA GLY A 226 -20.52 -10.29 -1.40
C GLY A 226 -19.84 -9.48 -2.51
N MET A 227 -18.84 -10.06 -3.18
CA MET A 227 -17.99 -9.39 -4.17
C MET A 227 -17.86 -10.22 -5.48
N PRO A 228 -17.90 -9.59 -6.68
CA PRO A 228 -17.64 -10.23 -7.97
C PRO A 228 -16.32 -11.01 -8.06
N LEU A 229 -15.26 -10.49 -7.43
CA LEU A 229 -13.95 -11.13 -7.40
C LEU A 229 -13.43 -11.22 -5.96
N CYS A 230 -12.83 -12.35 -5.60
CA CYS A 230 -12.20 -12.54 -4.30
C CYS A 230 -10.79 -13.11 -4.46
N TRP A 231 -9.77 -12.34 -4.07
CA TRP A 231 -8.38 -12.77 -4.17
C TRP A 231 -7.85 -13.25 -2.81
N VAL A 232 -7.45 -14.52 -2.76
CA VAL A 232 -6.90 -15.19 -1.58
C VAL A 232 -5.40 -15.39 -1.76
N TYR A 233 -4.64 -14.42 -1.26
CA TYR A 233 -3.19 -14.55 -1.13
C TYR A 233 -2.80 -15.13 0.23
N MET A 234 -1.63 -15.78 0.30
CA MET A 234 -0.97 -16.10 1.57
C MET A 234 0.51 -15.72 1.53
N ARG A 235 0.84 -14.44 1.77
CA ARG A 235 2.25 -14.00 1.96
C ARG A 235 2.72 -14.15 3.41
N LYS A 236 2.73 -15.37 3.95
CA LYS A 236 3.65 -15.64 5.07
C LYS A 236 5.08 -15.57 4.54
N ARG A 237 6.00 -14.98 5.31
CA ARG A 237 7.41 -14.74 4.92
C ARG A 237 8.26 -16.02 4.99
N CYS A 238 7.68 -17.16 4.63
CA CYS A 238 8.18 -18.49 4.99
C CYS A 238 7.88 -19.59 3.96
N GLY A 239 7.10 -19.31 2.91
CA GLY A 239 6.94 -20.23 1.78
C GLY A 239 8.28 -20.43 1.07
N ASP A 240 8.55 -21.66 0.65
CA ASP A 240 9.89 -22.10 0.23
C ASP A 240 10.29 -21.68 -1.18
N GLY A 241 9.31 -21.40 -2.04
CA GLY A 241 9.51 -20.65 -3.29
C GLY A 241 10.19 -19.27 -3.11
N THR A 242 10.30 -18.76 -1.88
CA THR A 242 11.06 -17.53 -1.55
C THR A 242 12.55 -17.73 -1.23
N MET A 243 13.11 -18.94 -1.32
CA MET A 243 14.52 -19.24 -0.97
C MET A 243 15.56 -18.32 -1.64
N ARG A 244 15.38 -18.01 -2.94
CA ARG A 244 16.23 -17.06 -3.72
C ARG A 244 16.27 -15.62 -3.17
N LYS A 245 15.38 -15.30 -2.23
CA LYS A 245 15.11 -13.94 -1.72
C LYS A 245 15.25 -13.83 -0.21
N ASN A 246 14.88 -14.89 0.51
CA ASN A 246 14.85 -14.93 1.96
C ASN A 246 15.81 -16.02 2.44
N ILE A 247 17.10 -15.67 2.56
CA ILE A 247 18.17 -16.64 2.83
C ILE A 247 18.06 -17.33 4.21
N ASP A 248 17.24 -16.77 5.09
CA ASP A 248 16.79 -17.38 6.35
C ASP A 248 16.04 -18.72 6.13
N VAL A 249 15.39 -18.92 4.97
CA VAL A 249 14.63 -20.13 4.65
C VAL A 249 15.55 -21.35 4.53
N TRP A 250 16.67 -21.25 3.81
CA TRP A 250 17.65 -22.34 3.69
C TRP A 250 18.00 -22.97 5.05
N LYS A 251 18.29 -22.13 6.05
CA LYS A 251 18.70 -22.57 7.41
C LYS A 251 17.53 -22.97 8.32
N LYS A 252 16.27 -22.73 7.94
CA LYS A 252 15.08 -22.89 8.81
C LYS A 252 13.96 -23.72 8.17
N TRP A 253 14.13 -24.15 6.93
CA TRP A 253 13.14 -24.94 6.22
C TRP A 253 12.95 -26.30 6.90
N THR A 254 11.68 -26.59 7.21
CA THR A 254 11.16 -27.86 7.71
C THR A 254 9.67 -27.91 7.36
N THR A 255 9.13 -29.10 7.10
CA THR A 255 7.71 -29.29 6.72
C THR A 255 6.72 -28.85 7.79
N LEU A 256 7.15 -28.73 9.06
CA LEU A 256 6.34 -28.23 10.18
C LEU A 256 5.71 -26.86 9.87
N ASN A 257 6.38 -26.00 9.09
CA ASN A 257 5.81 -24.70 8.71
C ASN A 257 4.56 -24.87 7.84
N SER A 258 4.61 -25.73 6.83
CA SER A 258 3.54 -26.00 5.87
C SER A 258 2.38 -26.77 6.53
N LEU A 259 2.68 -27.76 7.38
CA LEU A 259 1.69 -28.45 8.23
C LEU A 259 0.89 -27.47 9.11
N GLN A 260 1.57 -26.52 9.75
CA GLN A 260 0.91 -25.47 10.55
C GLN A 260 0.13 -24.44 9.71
N LEU A 261 0.45 -24.30 8.42
CA LEU A 261 -0.14 -23.29 7.53
C LEU A 261 -1.41 -23.76 6.85
N HIS A 262 -1.45 -25.01 6.40
CA HIS A 262 -2.58 -25.62 5.68
C HIS A 262 -3.92 -25.32 6.36
N GLY A 263 -4.02 -25.58 7.67
CA GLY A 263 -5.24 -25.35 8.45
C GLY A 263 -5.61 -23.86 8.64
N LEU A 264 -4.74 -22.92 8.29
CA LEU A 264 -5.05 -21.49 8.17
C LEU A 264 -5.38 -21.12 6.71
N GLN A 265 -4.63 -21.62 5.73
CA GLN A 265 -4.85 -21.43 4.30
C GLN A 265 -6.26 -21.88 3.88
N LEU A 266 -6.64 -23.12 4.20
CA LEU A 266 -7.98 -23.66 3.91
C LEU A 266 -9.11 -22.86 4.58
N ARG A 267 -8.86 -22.26 5.75
CA ARG A 267 -9.82 -21.36 6.40
C ARG A 267 -9.94 -20.02 5.67
N ILE A 268 -8.84 -19.38 5.25
CA ILE A 268 -8.93 -18.14 4.47
C ILE A 268 -9.54 -18.42 3.08
N ALA A 269 -9.19 -19.53 2.44
CA ALA A 269 -9.76 -19.93 1.14
C ALA A 269 -11.28 -20.23 1.23
N THR A 270 -11.71 -20.98 2.25
CA THR A 270 -13.14 -21.14 2.61
C THR A 270 -13.81 -19.77 2.74
N ARG A 271 -13.21 -18.85 3.51
CA ARG A 271 -13.74 -17.52 3.75
C ARG A 271 -13.77 -16.66 2.47
N GLY A 272 -12.85 -16.85 1.52
CA GLY A 272 -12.91 -16.22 0.21
C GLY A 272 -14.12 -16.66 -0.62
N ALA A 273 -14.32 -17.99 -0.75
CA ALA A 273 -15.46 -18.55 -1.48
C ALA A 273 -16.83 -18.19 -0.86
N GLU A 274 -16.88 -17.91 0.45
CA GLU A 274 -18.06 -17.33 1.12
C GLU A 274 -18.38 -15.89 0.71
N GLN A 275 -17.37 -15.06 0.43
CA GLN A 275 -17.56 -13.67 -0.02
C GLN A 275 -17.73 -13.54 -1.53
N LEU A 276 -17.35 -14.57 -2.30
CA LEU A 276 -17.55 -14.59 -3.74
C LEU A 276 -19.03 -14.70 -4.11
N VAL A 277 -19.50 -13.94 -5.10
CA VAL A 277 -20.84 -14.13 -5.71
C VAL A 277 -20.86 -15.33 -6.66
N GLU A 278 -22.05 -15.80 -7.03
CA GLU A 278 -22.23 -16.79 -8.10
C GLU A 278 -21.79 -16.18 -9.45
N GLY A 279 -21.12 -16.97 -10.29
CA GLY A 279 -20.39 -16.50 -11.47
C GLY A 279 -19.05 -15.82 -11.16
N GLY A 280 -18.74 -15.52 -9.89
CA GLY A 280 -17.51 -14.83 -9.50
C GLY A 280 -16.26 -15.69 -9.64
N ARG A 281 -15.13 -15.06 -9.99
CA ARG A 281 -13.79 -15.67 -10.05
C ARG A 281 -12.98 -15.37 -8.78
N MET A 282 -12.33 -16.39 -8.24
CA MET A 282 -11.38 -16.28 -7.13
C MET A 282 -10.03 -16.83 -7.56
N VAL A 283 -8.94 -16.15 -7.18
CA VAL A 283 -7.59 -16.66 -7.37
C VAL A 283 -6.97 -16.97 -6.02
N TYR A 284 -6.54 -18.22 -5.84
CA TYR A 284 -5.69 -18.65 -4.72
C TYR A 284 -4.23 -18.60 -5.17
N SER A 285 -3.32 -18.15 -4.29
CA SER A 285 -1.89 -18.16 -4.62
C SER A 285 -0.97 -18.15 -3.40
N THR A 286 0.15 -18.87 -3.51
CA THR A 286 1.18 -19.00 -2.46
C THR A 286 2.57 -18.65 -3.00
N CYS A 287 3.53 -18.44 -2.10
CA CYS A 287 4.97 -18.44 -2.44
C CYS A 287 5.64 -19.75 -1.98
N SER A 288 4.93 -20.87 -2.06
CA SER A 288 5.45 -22.21 -1.79
C SER A 288 5.57 -23.01 -3.08
N LEU A 289 6.23 -24.15 -2.99
CA LEU A 289 6.15 -25.27 -3.93
C LEU A 289 5.48 -26.50 -3.28
N ASN A 290 5.07 -26.38 -2.02
CA ASN A 290 4.68 -27.48 -1.15
C ASN A 290 3.20 -27.86 -1.35
N PRO A 291 2.87 -29.09 -1.81
CA PRO A 291 1.49 -29.48 -2.10
C PRO A 291 0.55 -29.42 -0.89
N ILE A 292 1.08 -29.44 0.34
CA ILE A 292 0.29 -29.30 1.57
C ILE A 292 -0.26 -27.87 1.75
N GLU A 293 0.42 -26.87 1.19
CA GLU A 293 -0.04 -25.46 1.13
C GLU A 293 -0.79 -25.12 -0.16
N ASP A 294 -0.63 -25.97 -1.18
CA ASP A 294 -1.05 -25.75 -2.56
C ASP A 294 -2.23 -26.68 -2.93
N GLU A 295 -2.04 -27.80 -3.64
CA GLU A 295 -3.13 -28.66 -4.10
C GLU A 295 -3.98 -29.27 -2.97
N ALA A 296 -3.40 -29.61 -1.81
CA ALA A 296 -4.17 -30.12 -0.68
C ALA A 296 -5.18 -29.08 -0.14
N VAL A 297 -4.86 -27.79 -0.25
CA VAL A 297 -5.79 -26.70 0.11
C VAL A 297 -6.88 -26.55 -0.95
N ILE A 298 -6.55 -26.73 -2.23
CA ILE A 298 -7.50 -26.66 -3.34
C ILE A 298 -8.46 -27.84 -3.35
N ALA A 299 -7.95 -29.07 -3.30
CA ALA A 299 -8.76 -30.30 -3.22
C ALA A 299 -9.72 -30.28 -2.03
N SER A 300 -9.23 -29.90 -0.84
CA SER A 300 -10.07 -29.75 0.37
C SER A 300 -11.12 -28.63 0.27
N LEU A 301 -10.91 -27.62 -0.59
CA LEU A 301 -11.89 -26.57 -0.83
C LEU A 301 -12.94 -27.01 -1.87
N LEU A 302 -12.51 -27.71 -2.92
CA LEU A 302 -13.37 -28.26 -3.98
C LEU A 302 -14.29 -29.37 -3.42
N GLU A 303 -13.75 -30.36 -2.71
CA GLU A 303 -14.52 -31.44 -2.07
C GLU A 303 -15.63 -30.88 -1.18
N LYS A 304 -15.25 -29.99 -0.26
CA LYS A 304 -16.17 -29.31 0.66
C LYS A 304 -17.20 -28.42 -0.06
N SER A 305 -16.95 -28.02 -1.32
CA SER A 305 -17.88 -27.19 -2.08
C SER A 305 -19.08 -27.95 -2.64
N GLU A 306 -19.04 -29.30 -2.67
CA GLU A 306 -20.12 -30.14 -3.22
C GLU A 306 -20.48 -29.73 -4.68
N GLY A 307 -19.48 -29.31 -5.47
CA GLY A 307 -19.65 -28.83 -6.85
C GLY A 307 -19.99 -27.34 -7.00
N ALA A 308 -20.16 -26.60 -5.90
CA ALA A 308 -20.42 -25.15 -5.95
C ALA A 308 -19.23 -24.31 -6.44
N LEU A 309 -18.03 -24.89 -6.53
CA LEU A 309 -16.78 -24.25 -6.93
C LEU A 309 -15.97 -25.20 -7.84
N GLU A 310 -15.49 -24.70 -8.99
CA GLU A 310 -14.65 -25.45 -9.93
C GLU A 310 -13.26 -24.79 -10.10
N LEU A 311 -12.29 -25.52 -10.66
CA LEU A 311 -11.08 -24.92 -11.24
C LEU A 311 -11.35 -24.46 -12.69
N ALA A 312 -11.11 -23.19 -12.97
CA ALA A 312 -11.10 -22.65 -14.32
C ALA A 312 -9.80 -23.04 -15.04
N ASP A 313 -9.90 -23.40 -16.31
CA ASP A 313 -8.73 -23.45 -17.19
C ASP A 313 -8.32 -22.02 -17.55
N VAL A 314 -7.05 -21.70 -17.33
CA VAL A 314 -6.44 -20.41 -17.67
C VAL A 314 -5.11 -20.58 -18.42
N SER A 315 -4.87 -21.77 -18.98
CA SER A 315 -3.64 -22.14 -19.72
C SER A 315 -3.30 -21.18 -20.87
N SER A 316 -4.32 -20.56 -21.47
CA SER A 316 -4.21 -19.59 -22.57
C SER A 316 -4.21 -18.12 -22.15
N GLU A 317 -4.47 -17.78 -20.88
CA GLU A 317 -4.61 -16.38 -20.44
C GLU A 317 -3.28 -15.63 -20.33
N LEU A 318 -2.15 -16.34 -20.22
CA LEU A 318 -0.80 -15.77 -20.11
C LEU A 318 0.17 -16.43 -21.12
N PRO A 319 0.05 -16.12 -22.41
CA PRO A 319 0.96 -16.64 -23.43
C PRO A 319 2.42 -16.29 -23.10
N GLY A 320 3.32 -17.26 -23.24
CA GLY A 320 4.74 -17.10 -22.92
C GLY A 320 5.09 -17.22 -21.43
N LEU A 321 4.15 -17.55 -20.55
CA LEU A 321 4.44 -18.01 -19.18
C LEU A 321 4.75 -19.51 -19.23
N LYS A 322 5.88 -19.94 -18.65
CA LYS A 322 6.14 -21.36 -18.40
C LYS A 322 5.63 -21.76 -17.02
N TRP A 323 4.93 -22.87 -16.96
CA TRP A 323 4.36 -23.44 -15.75
C TRP A 323 4.25 -24.96 -15.92
N MET A 324 4.23 -25.68 -14.79
CA MET A 324 3.91 -27.09 -14.70
C MET A 324 2.47 -27.24 -14.16
N PRO A 325 1.71 -28.27 -14.57
CA PRO A 325 0.39 -28.55 -14.02
C PRO A 325 0.45 -28.90 -12.54
N GLY A 326 -0.68 -28.73 -11.84
CA GLY A 326 -0.85 -29.20 -10.47
C GLY A 326 -0.83 -30.73 -10.36
N ILE A 327 -0.37 -31.23 -9.22
CA ILE A 327 -0.23 -32.69 -8.99
C ILE A 327 -1.46 -33.28 -8.30
N THR A 328 -1.85 -34.49 -8.72
CA THR A 328 -2.99 -35.24 -8.14
C THR A 328 -2.59 -36.16 -6.99
N HIS A 329 -1.29 -36.46 -6.84
CA HIS A 329 -0.76 -37.42 -5.87
C HIS A 329 0.43 -36.81 -5.11
N TRP A 330 0.45 -36.90 -3.79
CA TRP A 330 1.55 -36.43 -2.94
C TRP A 330 1.58 -37.18 -1.60
N LYS A 331 2.71 -37.10 -0.90
CA LYS A 331 2.94 -37.72 0.42
C LYS A 331 3.14 -36.65 1.50
N VAL A 332 2.81 -36.96 2.76
CA VAL A 332 2.98 -36.05 3.89
C VAL A 332 4.23 -36.43 4.68
N MET A 333 5.26 -35.57 4.71
CA MET A 333 6.47 -35.78 5.53
C MET A 333 6.42 -34.96 6.82
N THR A 334 6.74 -35.60 7.95
CA THR A 334 6.94 -34.91 9.23
C THR A 334 8.31 -34.24 9.32
N LYS A 335 8.48 -33.35 10.31
CA LYS A 335 9.74 -32.64 10.58
C LYS A 335 10.95 -33.59 10.70
N ASP A 336 10.71 -34.81 11.19
CA ASP A 336 11.75 -35.80 11.50
C ASP A 336 12.04 -36.75 10.32
N GLY A 337 11.52 -36.45 9.12
CA GLY A 337 11.76 -37.22 7.89
C GLY A 337 10.81 -38.40 7.65
N GLN A 338 9.94 -38.76 8.61
CA GLN A 338 8.97 -39.84 8.42
C GLN A 338 7.85 -39.42 7.46
N TRP A 339 7.64 -40.21 6.41
CA TRP A 339 6.59 -40.09 5.40
C TRP A 339 5.30 -40.84 5.77
N PHE A 340 4.18 -40.34 5.27
CA PHE A 340 2.86 -40.99 5.26
C PHE A 340 2.23 -40.83 3.87
N THR A 341 1.70 -41.91 3.30
CA THR A 341 0.90 -41.92 2.06
C THR A 341 -0.57 -41.68 2.32
N GLU A 342 -1.08 -42.12 3.47
CA GLU A 342 -2.49 -42.07 3.85
C GLU A 342 -2.67 -41.62 5.31
N TRP A 343 -3.86 -41.11 5.63
CA TRP A 343 -4.22 -40.60 6.96
C TRP A 343 -4.21 -41.70 8.04
N GLU A 344 -4.65 -42.90 7.70
CA GLU A 344 -4.81 -44.04 8.61
C GLU A 344 -3.46 -44.57 9.10
N GLY A 345 -2.38 -44.33 8.35
CA GLY A 345 -1.01 -44.61 8.80
C GLY A 345 -0.48 -43.60 9.82
N VAL A 346 -1.15 -42.47 10.04
CA VAL A 346 -0.68 -41.40 10.93
C VAL A 346 -0.98 -41.75 12.40
N PRO A 347 0.01 -41.83 13.29
CA PRO A 347 -0.21 -42.11 14.71
C PRO A 347 -1.07 -41.02 15.39
N HIS A 348 -1.96 -41.43 16.30
CA HIS A 348 -2.84 -40.54 17.06
C HIS A 348 -2.13 -39.35 17.73
N SER A 349 -0.89 -39.54 18.19
CA SER A 349 -0.04 -38.46 18.76
C SER A 349 0.29 -37.32 17.77
N ARG A 350 0.10 -37.54 16.47
CA ARG A 350 0.38 -36.58 15.38
C ARG A 350 -0.89 -35.98 14.76
N HIS A 351 -2.10 -36.41 15.15
CA HIS A 351 -3.40 -35.93 14.65
C HIS A 351 -3.70 -34.44 14.95
N THR A 352 -2.93 -33.81 15.83
CA THR A 352 -3.00 -32.35 16.07
C THR A 352 -2.22 -31.54 15.03
N GLN A 353 -1.23 -32.16 14.38
CA GLN A 353 -0.30 -31.54 13.43
C GLN A 353 -0.63 -31.91 11.98
N ILE A 354 -0.83 -33.21 11.71
CA ILE A 354 -1.30 -33.74 10.43
C ILE A 354 -2.82 -33.85 10.47
N ARG A 355 -3.50 -33.73 9.32
CA ARG A 355 -4.96 -33.78 9.18
C ARG A 355 -5.35 -34.57 7.93
N PRO A 356 -6.57 -35.16 7.85
CA PRO A 356 -7.05 -35.82 6.63
C PRO A 356 -6.95 -34.94 5.38
N THR A 357 -7.30 -33.65 5.52
CA THR A 357 -7.26 -32.63 4.46
C THR A 357 -5.87 -32.36 3.86
N MET A 358 -4.80 -32.94 4.41
CA MET A 358 -3.44 -32.83 3.89
C MET A 358 -3.08 -33.91 2.87
N PHE A 359 -3.92 -34.93 2.68
CA PHE A 359 -3.71 -36.04 1.76
C PHE A 359 -4.54 -35.86 0.47
N PRO A 360 -4.20 -36.56 -0.63
CA PRO A 360 -5.07 -36.63 -1.79
C PRO A 360 -6.44 -37.24 -1.45
N PRO A 361 -7.53 -36.80 -2.11
CA PRO A 361 -8.81 -37.52 -2.12
C PRO A 361 -8.63 -38.98 -2.51
N LYS A 362 -9.24 -39.91 -1.75
CA LYS A 362 -9.14 -41.36 -2.00
C LYS A 362 -9.99 -41.87 -3.17
N ASP A 363 -10.94 -41.05 -3.62
CA ASP A 363 -11.92 -41.38 -4.65
C ASP A 363 -11.39 -40.93 -6.02
N PRO A 364 -11.06 -41.85 -6.95
CA PRO A 364 -10.44 -41.48 -8.23
C PRO A 364 -11.36 -40.66 -9.14
N GLU A 365 -12.67 -40.91 -9.10
CA GLU A 365 -13.64 -40.18 -9.93
C GLU A 365 -13.76 -38.73 -9.44
N LYS A 366 -13.84 -38.52 -8.11
CA LYS A 366 -13.77 -37.17 -7.52
C LYS A 366 -12.43 -36.49 -7.81
N LEU A 367 -11.32 -37.20 -7.69
CA LEU A 367 -9.97 -36.65 -7.93
C LEU A 367 -9.80 -36.19 -9.38
N GLN A 368 -10.32 -36.96 -10.35
CA GLN A 368 -10.34 -36.58 -11.76
C GLN A 368 -11.28 -35.38 -12.01
N ALA A 369 -12.48 -35.38 -11.42
CA ALA A 369 -13.45 -34.29 -11.55
C ALA A 369 -12.99 -32.96 -10.92
N MET A 370 -12.02 -32.98 -9.99
CA MET A 370 -11.43 -31.76 -9.42
C MET A 370 -10.57 -30.97 -10.41
N HIS A 371 -10.05 -31.61 -11.47
CA HIS A 371 -9.19 -30.97 -12.48
C HIS A 371 -7.95 -30.25 -11.91
N LEU A 372 -7.23 -30.88 -10.97
CA LEU A 372 -6.08 -30.29 -10.29
C LEU A 372 -4.94 -29.91 -11.25
N GLU A 373 -4.85 -30.53 -12.42
CA GLU A 373 -3.91 -30.20 -13.49
C GLU A 373 -4.05 -28.74 -13.99
N ARG A 374 -5.21 -28.10 -13.78
CA ARG A 374 -5.46 -26.68 -14.09
C ARG A 374 -4.80 -25.71 -13.11
N CYS A 375 -4.15 -26.19 -12.05
CA CYS A 375 -3.33 -25.35 -11.18
C CYS A 375 -1.95 -25.09 -11.82
N LEU A 376 -1.41 -23.88 -11.65
CA LEU A 376 -0.14 -23.46 -12.24
C LEU A 376 0.97 -23.48 -11.18
N ARG A 377 1.95 -24.37 -11.35
CA ARG A 377 3.22 -24.38 -10.61
C ARG A 377 4.29 -23.65 -11.42
N ILE A 378 4.85 -22.56 -10.89
CA ILE A 378 5.96 -21.85 -11.54
C ILE A 378 7.26 -22.27 -10.84
N LEU A 379 8.13 -22.96 -11.56
CA LEU A 379 9.43 -23.40 -11.06
C LEU A 379 10.52 -22.33 -11.31
N PRO A 380 11.49 -22.13 -10.38
CA PRO A 380 12.45 -21.03 -10.46
C PRO A 380 13.31 -20.99 -11.74
N HIS A 381 13.77 -22.16 -12.21
CA HIS A 381 14.73 -22.29 -13.32
C HIS A 381 14.10 -22.06 -14.69
N HIS A 382 12.83 -22.42 -14.88
CA HIS A 382 12.13 -22.34 -16.19
C HIS A 382 12.16 -20.95 -16.85
N GLN A 383 12.08 -19.88 -16.05
CA GLN A 383 12.13 -18.47 -16.51
C GLN A 383 12.93 -17.55 -15.55
N ASN A 384 13.89 -18.08 -14.79
CA ASN A 384 14.69 -17.33 -13.83
C ASN A 384 13.85 -16.51 -12.81
N THR A 385 12.85 -17.14 -12.19
CA THR A 385 11.92 -16.49 -11.24
C THR A 385 12.03 -17.07 -9.81
N GLY A 386 11.09 -16.73 -8.92
CA GLY A 386 10.91 -17.41 -7.64
C GLY A 386 9.88 -18.54 -7.77
N GLY A 387 9.87 -19.48 -6.83
CA GLY A 387 8.86 -20.54 -6.80
C GLY A 387 7.49 -19.99 -6.40
N PHE A 388 6.43 -20.43 -7.08
CA PHE A 388 5.08 -19.88 -6.88
C PHE A 388 3.98 -20.86 -7.34
N PHE A 389 2.82 -20.78 -6.70
CA PHE A 389 1.63 -21.57 -7.05
C PHE A 389 0.42 -20.65 -7.27
N VAL A 390 -0.40 -20.96 -8.28
CA VAL A 390 -1.67 -20.29 -8.56
C VAL A 390 -2.76 -21.29 -8.90
N ALA A 391 -3.96 -21.09 -8.36
CA ALA A 391 -5.17 -21.79 -8.78
C ALA A 391 -6.29 -20.77 -8.99
N VAL A 392 -7.01 -20.88 -10.11
CA VAL A 392 -8.12 -19.99 -10.48
C VAL A 392 -9.42 -20.77 -10.35
N LEU A 393 -10.33 -20.28 -9.52
CA LEU A 393 -11.58 -20.95 -9.19
C LEU A 393 -12.79 -20.09 -9.59
N VAL A 394 -13.87 -20.73 -10.04
CA VAL A 394 -15.14 -20.06 -10.38
C VAL A 394 -16.27 -20.67 -9.57
N LYS A 395 -17.09 -19.82 -8.96
CA LYS A 395 -18.23 -20.24 -8.13
C LYS A 395 -19.49 -20.37 -8.98
N LYS A 396 -20.06 -21.56 -9.03
CA LYS A 396 -21.28 -21.87 -9.80
C LYS A 396 -22.56 -21.62 -9.00
N SER A 397 -22.52 -21.85 -7.69
CA SER A 397 -23.68 -21.74 -6.82
C SER A 397 -23.27 -21.37 -5.39
N SER A 398 -24.25 -21.08 -4.53
CA SER A 398 -24.02 -20.75 -3.13
C SER A 398 -23.40 -21.93 -2.37
N MET A 399 -22.32 -21.67 -1.63
CA MET A 399 -21.56 -22.71 -0.91
C MET A 399 -22.50 -23.51 0.01
N PRO A 400 -22.39 -24.85 0.09
CA PRO A 400 -23.34 -25.67 0.85
C PRO A 400 -23.39 -25.33 2.34
N TRP A 401 -22.30 -24.76 2.88
CA TRP A 401 -22.18 -24.30 4.26
C TRP A 401 -22.75 -22.88 4.53
N ASN A 402 -23.28 -22.18 3.52
CA ASN A 402 -23.90 -20.84 3.66
C ASN A 402 -25.35 -20.87 4.20
N LYS A 403 -25.88 -22.03 4.61
CA LYS A 403 -27.29 -22.26 5.03
C LYS A 403 -27.68 -21.61 6.37
N ARG A 404 -27.37 -20.32 6.56
CA ARG A 404 -27.84 -19.44 7.65
C ARG A 404 -28.11 -18.02 7.12
N PRO A 405 -29.33 -17.71 6.65
CA PRO A 405 -29.70 -16.32 6.40
C PRO A 405 -29.61 -15.52 7.71
N PRO A 406 -29.19 -14.23 7.66
CA PRO A 406 -29.40 -13.33 8.80
C PRO A 406 -30.89 -13.19 9.07
N LYS A 407 -31.30 -13.11 10.35
CA LYS A 407 -32.61 -12.56 10.68
C LYS A 407 -32.62 -11.09 10.25
N LEU A 408 -33.38 -10.75 9.23
CA LEU A 408 -33.82 -9.37 9.01
C LEU A 408 -34.76 -9.03 10.17
N GLN A 409 -34.36 -8.08 11.02
CA GLN A 409 -35.25 -7.48 12.00
C GLN A 409 -35.90 -6.25 11.34
N GLY A 410 -37.22 -6.26 11.24
CA GLY A 410 -38.01 -5.20 10.62
C GLY A 410 -38.93 -5.73 9.53
N GLU A 411 -40.09 -6.26 9.93
CA GLU A 411 -41.29 -6.04 9.13
C GLU A 411 -41.91 -4.71 9.56
N PRO A 412 -42.33 -3.85 8.63
CA PRO A 412 -43.04 -2.61 8.97
C PRO A 412 -44.50 -2.92 9.29
N VAL A 413 -45.00 -2.38 10.41
CA VAL A 413 -46.44 -2.35 10.71
C VAL A 413 -46.94 -0.92 10.45
N GLU A 414 -48.08 -0.82 9.78
CA GLU A 414 -48.60 0.41 9.19
C GLU A 414 -49.03 1.48 10.22
N PRO A 415 -49.00 2.77 9.85
CA PRO A 415 -49.53 3.85 10.69
C PRO A 415 -51.05 3.75 10.83
N ARG A 416 -51.57 3.90 12.06
CA ARG A 416 -53.01 4.07 12.34
C ARG A 416 -53.30 5.50 12.75
N GLU A 417 -54.35 6.08 12.16
CA GLU A 417 -54.85 7.42 12.52
C GLU A 417 -55.69 7.42 13.83
N PRO A 418 -55.90 8.59 14.48
CA PRO A 418 -56.38 8.64 15.85
C PRO A 418 -57.81 9.19 16.01
N VAL A 419 -58.70 8.43 16.67
CA VAL A 419 -59.98 8.93 17.21
C VAL A 419 -60.20 8.40 18.64
N ARG A 420 -60.95 9.15 19.46
CA ARG A 420 -61.13 8.98 20.91
C ARG A 420 -62.40 8.20 21.30
N SER A 421 -62.46 7.91 22.60
CA SER A 421 -63.64 7.77 23.49
C SER A 421 -64.28 6.38 23.71
N SER A 422 -64.30 6.02 24.99
CA SER A 422 -65.06 4.95 25.67
C SER A 422 -66.49 5.45 26.02
N PRO A 423 -67.44 4.64 26.55
CA PRO A 423 -67.30 3.96 27.87
C PRO A 423 -68.01 2.58 28.04
N ALA A 424 -67.58 1.80 29.06
CA ALA A 424 -68.41 1.17 30.11
C ALA A 424 -67.69 -0.02 30.81
N HIS A 425 -67.69 0.01 32.15
CA HIS A 425 -67.30 -1.07 33.08
C HIS A 425 -68.59 -1.63 33.74
N PRO A 426 -68.65 -2.83 34.38
CA PRO A 426 -67.85 -3.26 35.57
C PRO A 426 -67.38 -4.74 35.52
N THR A 427 -66.53 -5.30 36.40
CA THR A 427 -65.54 -4.88 37.45
C THR A 427 -64.52 -6.06 37.60
N GLU A 428 -63.54 -6.18 38.52
CA GLU A 428 -63.09 -5.44 39.74
C GLU A 428 -61.52 -5.33 39.67
N GLY A 429 -60.64 -5.21 40.68
CA GLY A 429 -60.67 -5.30 42.15
C GLY A 429 -60.10 -6.63 42.68
N ALA A 430 -59.12 -6.69 43.60
CA ALA A 430 -58.22 -5.65 44.15
C ALA A 430 -56.85 -6.31 44.51
N ALA A 431 -55.69 -5.69 44.20
CA ALA A 431 -54.84 -4.84 45.07
C ALA A 431 -54.06 -5.61 46.19
N ALA A 432 -52.85 -5.25 46.64
CA ALA A 432 -52.06 -4.03 46.36
C ALA A 432 -50.52 -4.26 46.46
N ASP A 433 -49.77 -3.42 45.74
CA ASP A 433 -48.35 -3.03 45.92
C ASP A 433 -48.23 -1.94 47.05
N PRO A 434 -47.06 -1.44 47.53
CA PRO A 434 -45.80 -1.11 46.81
C PRO A 434 -44.50 -1.46 47.63
N ALA A 435 -43.27 -0.91 47.48
CA ALA A 435 -42.78 0.34 46.86
C ALA A 435 -41.26 0.41 46.54
N GLU A 436 -40.87 1.54 45.92
CA GLU A 436 -39.52 2.12 45.72
C GLU A 436 -38.90 2.67 47.04
N PRO A 437 -37.55 2.89 47.18
CA PRO A 437 -36.79 3.85 46.35
C PRO A 437 -35.28 3.57 46.09
N GLU A 438 -34.62 4.56 45.48
CA GLU A 438 -33.19 4.62 45.10
C GLU A 438 -32.19 4.56 46.29
N SER A 439 -30.92 4.17 46.02
CA SER A 439 -29.73 5.04 46.19
C SER A 439 -28.38 4.27 46.04
N LYS A 440 -27.26 4.78 46.59
CA LYS A 440 -25.88 4.57 46.08
C LYS A 440 -24.91 3.84 47.03
N ALA A 441 -24.20 2.85 46.44
CA ALA A 441 -22.74 2.60 46.53
C ALA A 441 -22.06 2.08 47.83
N VAL A 442 -20.97 1.31 47.61
CA VAL A 442 -19.97 0.71 48.56
C VAL A 442 -20.57 -0.20 49.66
N SER A 443 -19.90 -1.22 50.23
CA SER A 443 -18.63 -1.97 50.07
C SER A 443 -18.97 -3.47 50.32
N GLY A 444 -18.24 -4.54 50.00
CA GLY A 444 -16.79 -4.82 49.99
C GLY A 444 -16.48 -5.89 51.07
N LEU A 445 -15.73 -6.95 50.69
CA LEU A 445 -15.23 -8.10 51.50
C LEU A 445 -16.20 -9.27 51.81
N ASP A 446 -15.70 -10.48 51.53
CA ASP A 446 -15.60 -11.73 52.34
C ASP A 446 -16.88 -12.42 52.91
N ASP A 447 -16.98 -13.76 53.06
CA ASP A 447 -16.08 -14.88 52.68
C ASP A 447 -16.84 -16.21 52.41
N THR A 448 -16.10 -17.34 52.28
CA THR A 448 -16.47 -18.78 52.37
C THR A 448 -17.81 -19.14 53.04
N ASP A 449 -18.62 -20.07 52.51
CA ASP A 449 -18.42 -21.54 52.55
C ASP A 449 -19.02 -22.25 51.30
N ILE A 450 -18.54 -23.38 50.77
CA ILE A 450 -18.09 -24.69 51.31
C ILE A 450 -19.24 -25.70 51.57
N THR A 451 -19.42 -26.61 50.58
CA THR A 451 -20.06 -27.96 50.65
C THR A 451 -21.53 -28.05 51.13
N GLU A 452 -22.38 -28.89 50.56
CA GLU A 452 -22.23 -30.36 50.50
C GLU A 452 -22.44 -31.01 49.12
N ARG A 453 -21.99 -32.26 49.03
CA ARG A 453 -22.36 -33.22 47.97
C ARG A 453 -23.48 -34.11 48.48
N THR A 454 -24.31 -34.59 47.57
CA THR A 454 -24.96 -35.90 47.75
C THR A 454 -24.78 -36.69 46.45
N GLU A 455 -24.05 -37.80 46.53
CA GLU A 455 -23.83 -38.72 45.41
C GLU A 455 -24.93 -39.80 45.41
N ASN A 456 -25.30 -40.33 44.25
CA ASN A 456 -26.11 -41.54 44.16
C ASN A 456 -25.74 -42.35 42.91
N VAL A 457 -25.60 -43.67 43.08
CA VAL A 457 -24.73 -44.56 42.30
C VAL A 457 -25.38 -45.95 42.24
N GLU A 458 -25.56 -46.61 41.09
CA GLU A 458 -25.36 -46.26 39.67
C GLU A 458 -26.34 -47.09 38.81
N ASN A 459 -26.38 -46.88 37.48
CA ASN A 459 -26.43 -48.03 36.58
C ASN A 459 -25.73 -47.75 35.23
N SER A 460 -25.13 -48.79 34.65
CA SER A 460 -24.17 -48.71 33.55
C SER A 460 -24.78 -49.15 32.20
N GLY A 461 -24.30 -48.60 31.07
CA GLY A 461 -24.90 -48.92 29.77
C GLY A 461 -24.28 -48.29 28.52
N SER A 462 -23.07 -48.73 28.13
CA SER A 462 -22.44 -48.51 26.80
C SER A 462 -21.97 -47.09 26.42
N LYS A 463 -20.84 -47.02 25.68
CA LYS A 463 -20.25 -45.78 25.17
C LYS A 463 -20.64 -45.51 23.71
N LYS A 464 -20.83 -44.23 23.37
CA LYS A 464 -20.57 -43.67 22.03
C LYS A 464 -19.94 -42.29 22.15
N ASP A 465 -18.62 -42.24 22.18
CA ASP A 465 -17.84 -40.99 22.09
C ASP A 465 -17.89 -40.41 20.66
N GLY A 466 -17.84 -39.07 20.49
CA GLY A 466 -17.49 -38.48 19.19
C GLY A 466 -18.23 -37.24 18.66
N VAL A 467 -18.56 -36.23 19.48
CA VAL A 467 -18.85 -34.88 18.94
C VAL A 467 -18.08 -33.81 19.71
N CYS A 468 -17.11 -33.17 19.06
CA CYS A 468 -16.45 -31.99 19.61
C CYS A 468 -17.35 -30.76 19.39
N GLY A 469 -17.93 -30.23 20.46
CA GLY A 469 -18.76 -29.02 20.41
C GLY A 469 -17.98 -27.79 19.89
N PRO A 470 -18.67 -26.79 19.30
CA PRO A 470 -18.02 -25.57 18.83
C PRO A 470 -17.38 -24.81 19.99
N PRO A 471 -16.17 -24.25 19.83
CA PRO A 471 -15.47 -23.58 20.92
C PRO A 471 -16.26 -22.34 21.40
N PRO A 472 -16.30 -22.09 22.72
CA PRO A 472 -17.13 -21.03 23.29
C PRO A 472 -16.74 -19.66 22.75
N SER A 473 -17.76 -18.86 22.40
CA SER A 473 -17.59 -17.52 21.83
C SER A 473 -17.00 -16.55 22.85
N LYS A 474 -15.67 -16.41 22.86
CA LYS A 474 -14.99 -15.36 23.64
C LYS A 474 -15.57 -14.00 23.24
N LYS A 475 -16.27 -13.34 24.19
CA LYS A 475 -16.79 -11.98 24.03
C LYS A 475 -15.67 -11.07 23.52
N MET A 476 -15.96 -10.31 22.46
CA MET A 476 -14.97 -9.46 21.80
C MET A 476 -14.58 -8.32 22.76
N LYS A 477 -13.33 -8.30 23.24
CA LYS A 477 -12.85 -7.21 24.10
C LYS A 477 -12.72 -5.93 23.29
N LEU A 478 -13.74 -5.07 23.38
CA LEU A 478 -13.80 -3.77 22.73
C LEU A 478 -12.85 -2.79 23.43
N PHE A 479 -11.56 -2.85 23.09
CA PHE A 479 -10.62 -1.78 23.42
C PHE A 479 -10.89 -0.57 22.51
N GLY A 480 -11.14 0.59 23.12
CA GLY A 480 -11.39 1.84 22.39
C GLY A 480 -10.27 2.17 21.40
N PHE A 481 -10.66 2.65 20.21
CA PHE A 481 -9.74 2.86 19.10
C PHE A 481 -8.89 4.14 19.30
N LYS A 482 -7.62 4.10 18.90
CA LYS A 482 -6.68 5.24 18.93
C LYS A 482 -6.71 6.13 17.68
N GLU A 483 -7.69 5.94 16.82
CA GLU A 483 -7.84 6.68 15.55
C GLU A 483 -9.29 7.12 15.41
N ASP A 484 -9.51 8.38 15.05
CA ASP A 484 -10.85 8.93 14.81
C ASP A 484 -11.55 8.17 13.68
N PRO A 485 -12.86 7.87 13.82
CA PRO A 485 -13.60 7.15 12.81
C PRO A 485 -13.74 7.96 11.52
N PHE A 486 -13.86 7.25 10.41
CA PHE A 486 -14.30 7.83 9.14
C PHE A 486 -15.82 7.99 9.16
N VAL A 487 -16.30 9.23 9.08
CA VAL A 487 -17.72 9.60 9.21
C VAL A 487 -18.20 10.28 7.93
N PHE A 488 -19.35 9.85 7.43
CA PHE A 488 -20.00 10.42 6.24
C PHE A 488 -20.61 11.80 6.52
N ILE A 489 -20.66 12.62 5.48
CA ILE A 489 -21.15 14.00 5.57
C ILE A 489 -22.62 14.03 5.13
N PRO A 490 -23.56 14.55 5.96
CA PRO A 490 -24.96 14.75 5.58
C PRO A 490 -25.09 15.70 4.37
N GLU A 491 -26.08 15.49 3.49
CA GLU A 491 -26.24 16.29 2.26
C GLU A 491 -26.53 17.77 2.51
N ASP A 492 -27.11 18.07 3.68
CA ASP A 492 -27.47 19.36 4.23
C ASP A 492 -26.32 20.06 4.99
N ASP A 493 -25.15 19.43 5.13
CA ASP A 493 -24.01 20.02 5.85
C ASP A 493 -23.63 21.40 5.26
N PRO A 494 -23.54 22.47 6.09
CA PRO A 494 -23.31 23.83 5.63
C PRO A 494 -21.95 24.05 4.91
N LEU A 495 -21.06 23.06 4.85
CA LEU A 495 -19.91 23.10 3.95
C LEU A 495 -20.29 23.02 2.46
N PHE A 496 -21.46 22.47 2.10
CA PHE A 496 -21.82 22.20 0.71
C PHE A 496 -22.15 23.45 -0.11
N PRO A 497 -23.01 24.38 0.32
CA PRO A 497 -23.39 25.53 -0.51
C PRO A 497 -22.19 26.42 -0.94
N PRO A 498 -21.21 26.73 -0.05
CA PRO A 498 -19.99 27.45 -0.47
C PRO A 498 -19.15 26.71 -1.51
N ILE A 499 -18.94 25.39 -1.35
CA ILE A 499 -18.18 24.58 -2.31
C ILE A 499 -18.93 24.50 -3.65
N GLN A 500 -20.24 24.23 -3.63
CA GLN A 500 -21.07 24.10 -4.82
C GLN A 500 -21.13 25.42 -5.61
N LYS A 501 -21.29 26.56 -4.93
CA LYS A 501 -21.21 27.91 -5.55
C LYS A 501 -19.82 28.17 -6.14
N PHE A 502 -18.76 27.90 -5.39
CA PHE A 502 -17.39 28.30 -5.76
C PHE A 502 -16.84 27.54 -6.97
N TYR A 503 -17.05 26.22 -7.05
CA TYR A 503 -16.59 25.38 -8.16
C TYR A 503 -17.64 25.19 -9.28
N ALA A 504 -18.84 25.79 -9.12
CA ALA A 504 -20.04 25.48 -9.91
C ALA A 504 -20.22 23.97 -10.05
N LEU A 505 -20.35 23.26 -8.91
CA LEU A 505 -20.45 21.80 -8.94
C LEU A 505 -21.73 21.34 -9.63
N ASP A 506 -21.56 20.38 -10.53
CA ASP A 506 -22.61 19.67 -11.24
C ASP A 506 -23.64 19.07 -10.25
N PRO A 507 -24.96 19.21 -10.48
CA PRO A 507 -25.98 18.62 -9.63
C PRO A 507 -25.89 17.09 -9.46
N SER A 508 -25.24 16.39 -10.40
CA SER A 508 -24.97 14.94 -10.30
C SER A 508 -23.86 14.57 -9.31
N PHE A 509 -23.18 15.55 -8.70
CA PHE A 509 -22.07 15.30 -7.77
C PHE A 509 -22.53 14.52 -6.52
N PRO A 510 -21.93 13.34 -6.22
CA PRO A 510 -22.42 12.44 -5.18
C PRO A 510 -22.00 12.90 -3.76
N LYS A 511 -22.66 13.93 -3.22
CA LYS A 511 -22.42 14.51 -1.88
C LYS A 511 -22.31 13.44 -0.78
N MET A 512 -23.24 12.49 -0.77
CA MET A 512 -23.31 11.37 0.20
C MET A 512 -22.07 10.46 0.23
N ASN A 513 -21.25 10.45 -0.82
CA ASN A 513 -20.03 9.64 -0.89
C ASN A 513 -18.81 10.33 -0.25
N LEU A 514 -18.98 11.55 0.29
CA LEU A 514 -17.94 12.24 1.04
C LEU A 514 -17.92 11.85 2.52
N LEU A 515 -16.70 11.73 3.04
CA LEU A 515 -16.42 11.41 4.43
C LEU A 515 -15.20 12.18 4.96
N THR A 516 -15.08 12.25 6.29
CA THR A 516 -13.99 12.91 6.99
C THR A 516 -13.55 12.10 8.22
N ARG A 517 -12.37 12.38 8.78
CA ARG A 517 -11.83 11.73 10.00
C ARG A 517 -12.15 12.51 11.29
N THR A 518 -13.30 13.18 11.37
CA THR A 518 -13.67 13.88 12.61
C THR A 518 -15.16 14.16 12.70
N THR A 519 -15.72 13.91 13.88
CA THR A 519 -17.07 14.31 14.28
C THR A 519 -17.14 15.77 14.71
N GLU A 520 -16.01 16.35 15.16
CA GLU A 520 -15.99 17.60 15.94
C GLU A 520 -15.08 18.67 15.34
N GLY A 521 -15.50 19.94 15.46
CA GLY A 521 -14.73 21.10 15.01
C GLY A 521 -14.58 21.24 13.50
N LYS A 522 -13.57 22.01 13.06
CA LYS A 522 -13.38 22.35 11.64
C LYS A 522 -12.83 21.16 10.84
N LYS A 523 -13.72 20.45 10.14
CA LYS A 523 -13.41 19.40 9.14
C LYS A 523 -12.24 19.82 8.23
N ARG A 524 -11.08 19.15 8.38
CA ARG A 524 -9.80 19.57 7.74
C ARG A 524 -9.57 19.01 6.34
N GLN A 525 -10.08 17.82 6.07
CA GLN A 525 -9.89 17.07 4.82
C GLN A 525 -11.17 16.32 4.48
N LEU A 526 -11.56 16.33 3.21
CA LEU A 526 -12.72 15.60 2.69
C LEU A 526 -12.21 14.51 1.74
N TYR A 527 -12.72 13.30 1.94
CA TYR A 527 -12.37 12.10 1.17
C TYR A 527 -13.60 11.60 0.42
N MET A 528 -13.40 11.08 -0.79
CA MET A 528 -14.44 10.49 -1.64
C MET A 528 -14.27 8.98 -1.72
N VAL A 529 -15.37 8.22 -1.62
CA VAL A 529 -15.43 6.76 -1.81
C VAL A 529 -16.46 6.37 -2.88
N SER A 530 -16.39 5.16 -3.44
CA SER A 530 -17.48 4.68 -4.31
C SER A 530 -18.79 4.48 -3.54
N LYS A 531 -19.94 4.45 -4.24
CA LYS A 531 -21.26 4.21 -3.64
C LYS A 531 -21.32 2.84 -2.94
N GLU A 532 -20.64 1.86 -3.50
CA GLU A 532 -20.49 0.50 -2.99
C GLU A 532 -19.68 0.54 -1.70
N LEU A 533 -18.50 1.16 -1.73
CA LEU A 533 -17.62 1.31 -0.58
C LEU A 533 -18.32 2.08 0.56
N ARG A 534 -19.07 3.15 0.25
CA ARG A 534 -19.97 3.83 1.20
C ARG A 534 -20.94 2.85 1.86
N ASN A 535 -21.70 2.10 1.06
CA ASN A 535 -22.72 1.21 1.58
C ASN A 535 -22.12 0.09 2.45
N VAL A 536 -20.93 -0.43 2.11
CA VAL A 536 -20.25 -1.40 2.97
C VAL A 536 -19.75 -0.75 4.28
N LEU A 537 -19.18 0.46 4.22
CA LEU A 537 -18.70 1.21 5.39
C LEU A 537 -19.84 1.51 6.37
N VAL A 538 -21.00 1.97 5.88
CA VAL A 538 -22.19 2.22 6.69
C VAL A 538 -22.70 0.93 7.32
N ASN A 539 -22.85 -0.14 6.54
CA ASN A 539 -23.43 -1.41 7.01
C ASN A 539 -22.50 -2.25 7.92
N ASN A 540 -21.24 -1.86 8.09
CA ASN A 540 -20.24 -2.60 8.89
C ASN A 540 -19.43 -1.70 9.86
N SER A 541 -19.87 -0.47 10.10
CA SER A 541 -19.17 0.55 10.92
C SER A 541 -18.75 0.05 12.31
N GLU A 542 -19.63 -0.67 13.00
CA GLU A 542 -19.36 -1.27 14.32
C GLU A 542 -18.44 -2.50 14.29
N ARG A 543 -18.28 -3.13 13.12
CA ARG A 543 -17.74 -4.50 12.97
C ARG A 543 -16.39 -4.55 12.24
N MET A 544 -16.03 -3.49 11.53
CA MET A 544 -14.80 -3.39 10.74
C MET A 544 -13.94 -2.23 11.21
N LYS A 545 -12.66 -2.49 11.54
CA LYS A 545 -11.67 -1.42 11.63
C LYS A 545 -11.23 -0.98 10.23
N VAL A 546 -11.54 0.25 9.88
CA VAL A 546 -11.04 0.93 8.68
C VAL A 546 -9.76 1.68 9.03
N ILE A 547 -8.62 1.32 8.40
CA ILE A 547 -7.35 2.04 8.62
C ILE A 547 -7.23 3.21 7.65
N ASN A 548 -7.45 2.97 6.35
CA ASN A 548 -7.56 3.98 5.30
C ASN A 548 -8.82 3.71 4.47
N THR A 549 -9.45 4.76 3.94
CA THR A 549 -10.50 4.64 2.92
C THR A 549 -10.58 5.93 2.10
N GLY A 550 -11.02 5.81 0.84
CA GLY A 550 -11.28 6.92 -0.07
C GLY A 550 -10.05 7.69 -0.57
N ILE A 551 -10.29 8.56 -1.53
CA ILE A 551 -9.32 9.46 -2.13
C ILE A 551 -9.52 10.87 -1.57
N LYS A 552 -8.45 11.55 -1.15
CA LYS A 552 -8.54 12.91 -0.61
C LYS A 552 -8.82 13.92 -1.73
N VAL A 553 -10.01 14.51 -1.73
CA VAL A 553 -10.51 15.38 -2.81
C VAL A 553 -10.43 16.88 -2.47
N TRP A 554 -10.65 17.25 -1.21
CA TRP A 554 -10.49 18.63 -0.72
C TRP A 554 -9.68 18.71 0.56
N CYS A 555 -8.97 19.83 0.73
CA CYS A 555 -8.29 20.24 1.95
C CYS A 555 -8.82 21.61 2.39
N ARG A 556 -9.11 21.79 3.68
CA ARG A 556 -9.47 23.11 4.21
C ARG A 556 -8.28 24.07 4.08
N ASN A 557 -8.55 25.30 3.68
CA ASN A 557 -7.61 26.42 3.78
C ASN A 557 -8.03 27.32 4.93
N ASN A 558 -7.10 27.70 5.82
CA ASN A 558 -7.42 28.48 7.01
C ASN A 558 -7.91 29.91 6.66
N SER A 559 -7.42 30.47 5.55
CA SER A 559 -7.91 31.75 4.97
C SER A 559 -8.93 31.55 3.84
N GLY A 560 -9.50 30.35 3.68
CA GLY A 560 -10.51 30.13 2.61
C GLY A 560 -11.84 30.81 2.90
N GLU A 561 -12.11 31.12 4.18
CA GLU A 561 -13.27 31.91 4.60
C GLU A 561 -13.19 33.36 4.06
N ASP A 562 -12.00 33.87 3.72
CA ASP A 562 -11.76 35.18 3.08
C ASP A 562 -11.98 35.18 1.54
N PHE A 563 -12.25 34.02 0.93
CA PHE A 563 -12.29 33.82 -0.52
C PHE A 563 -13.49 32.95 -0.96
N ASP A 564 -14.67 33.19 -0.40
CA ASP A 564 -15.95 32.48 -0.66
C ASP A 564 -15.98 30.96 -0.37
N CYS A 565 -14.83 30.29 -0.20
CA CYS A 565 -14.76 28.84 -0.02
C CYS A 565 -13.61 28.40 0.89
N ALA A 566 -13.97 27.82 2.03
CA ALA A 566 -13.03 27.27 3.01
C ALA A 566 -12.20 26.07 2.49
N PHE A 567 -12.47 25.51 1.30
CA PHE A 567 -11.86 24.28 0.80
C PHE A 567 -11.17 24.47 -0.55
N ARG A 568 -9.89 24.08 -0.64
CA ARG A 568 -9.12 24.00 -1.89
C ARG A 568 -9.04 22.56 -2.40
N LEU A 569 -8.92 22.40 -3.71
CA LEU A 569 -8.76 21.10 -4.37
C LEU A 569 -7.46 20.40 -3.93
N ALA A 570 -7.46 19.07 -3.95
CA ALA A 570 -6.28 18.24 -3.69
C ALA A 570 -5.86 17.45 -4.94
N GLN A 571 -4.57 17.50 -5.30
CA GLN A 571 -4.02 16.85 -6.51
C GLN A 571 -4.33 15.35 -6.58
N GLU A 572 -4.28 14.65 -5.45
CA GLU A 572 -4.58 13.21 -5.35
C GLU A 572 -5.99 12.83 -5.80
N GLY A 573 -6.96 13.75 -5.72
CA GLY A 573 -8.36 13.50 -6.08
C GLY A 573 -8.87 14.31 -7.26
N ILE A 574 -7.98 15.00 -8.01
CA ILE A 574 -8.44 15.94 -9.04
C ILE A 574 -9.16 15.24 -10.20
N TYR A 575 -8.68 14.10 -10.66
CA TYR A 575 -9.32 13.31 -11.72
C TYR A 575 -10.72 12.80 -11.31
N THR A 576 -10.97 12.60 -10.00
CA THR A 576 -12.29 12.22 -9.46
C THR A 576 -13.25 13.41 -9.34
N LEU A 577 -12.75 14.62 -9.08
CA LEU A 577 -13.60 15.83 -8.98
C LEU A 577 -13.84 16.51 -10.33
N TYR A 578 -12.84 16.51 -11.22
CA TYR A 578 -12.81 17.33 -12.44
C TYR A 578 -14.08 17.22 -13.31
N PRO A 579 -14.67 16.04 -13.58
CA PRO A 579 -15.91 15.92 -14.35
C PRO A 579 -17.11 16.71 -13.78
N PHE A 580 -17.12 16.93 -12.47
CA PHE A 580 -18.18 17.63 -11.75
C PHE A 580 -17.91 19.13 -11.55
N ILE A 581 -16.72 19.63 -11.88
CA ILE A 581 -16.36 21.06 -11.76
C ILE A 581 -16.71 21.76 -13.07
N LYS A 582 -17.56 22.80 -13.04
CA LYS A 582 -17.95 23.56 -14.25
C LYS A 582 -17.38 24.98 -14.31
N SER A 583 -16.72 25.46 -13.26
CA SER A 583 -16.10 26.79 -13.24
C SER A 583 -14.68 26.77 -12.68
N ARG A 584 -13.96 27.89 -12.81
CA ARG A 584 -12.58 28.09 -12.32
C ARG A 584 -11.55 27.11 -12.91
N ILE A 585 -11.86 26.56 -14.08
CA ILE A 585 -10.92 25.87 -14.97
C ILE A 585 -10.23 26.93 -15.82
N ILE A 586 -8.92 26.78 -16.02
CA ILE A 586 -8.11 27.57 -16.95
C ILE A 586 -7.44 26.60 -17.92
N THR A 587 -7.69 26.75 -19.22
CA THR A 587 -6.94 26.07 -20.28
C THR A 587 -5.55 26.69 -20.38
N VAL A 588 -4.51 25.85 -20.43
CA VAL A 588 -3.10 26.28 -20.45
C VAL A 588 -2.33 25.60 -21.58
N SER A 589 -1.42 26.34 -22.21
CA SER A 589 -0.49 25.76 -23.21
C SER A 589 0.56 24.86 -22.55
N ILE A 590 1.25 24.03 -23.33
CA ILE A 590 2.33 23.20 -22.79
C ILE A 590 3.52 24.05 -22.29
N GLU A 591 3.75 25.22 -22.90
CA GLU A 591 4.68 26.26 -22.42
C GLU A 591 4.27 26.83 -21.06
N ASP A 592 2.98 27.11 -20.87
CA ASP A 592 2.45 27.55 -19.58
C ASP A 592 2.62 26.45 -18.52
N VAL A 593 2.40 25.18 -18.84
CA VAL A 593 2.64 24.04 -17.92
C VAL A 593 4.12 23.96 -17.53
N LYS A 594 5.07 24.14 -18.47
CA LYS A 594 6.51 24.23 -18.18
C LYS A 594 6.80 25.37 -17.18
N ILE A 595 6.21 26.55 -17.37
CA ILE A 595 6.36 27.71 -16.45
C ILE A 595 5.74 27.44 -15.07
N LEU A 596 4.52 26.87 -15.03
CA LEU A 596 3.73 26.58 -13.84
C LEU A 596 4.30 25.46 -12.96
N LEU A 597 5.16 24.60 -13.52
CA LEU A 597 5.85 23.54 -12.80
C LEU A 597 7.29 23.91 -12.39
N THR A 598 7.98 24.76 -13.16
CA THR A 598 9.33 25.26 -12.81
C THR A 598 9.30 26.39 -11.79
N GLN A 599 8.47 27.42 -11.97
CA GLN A 599 8.36 28.57 -11.06
C GLN A 599 7.35 28.29 -9.94
N GLU A 600 7.65 28.67 -8.68
CA GLU A 600 6.76 28.38 -7.54
C GLU A 600 5.49 29.25 -7.54
N ASN A 601 5.60 30.52 -7.94
CA ASN A 601 4.49 31.48 -7.96
C ASN A 601 4.57 32.42 -9.19
N PRO A 602 4.63 31.91 -10.45
CA PRO A 602 4.73 32.74 -11.65
C PRO A 602 3.60 33.79 -11.71
N PHE A 603 3.96 35.02 -12.09
CA PHE A 603 2.98 36.04 -12.44
C PHE A 603 2.21 35.61 -13.68
N PHE A 604 0.87 35.72 -13.70
CA PHE A 604 0.11 35.30 -14.88
C PHE A 604 0.36 36.17 -16.11
N ARG A 605 1.02 37.34 -15.95
CA ARG A 605 1.61 38.15 -17.04
C ARG A 605 2.78 37.49 -17.78
N LYS A 606 3.36 36.40 -17.25
CA LYS A 606 4.41 35.59 -17.92
C LYS A 606 3.83 34.40 -18.71
N LEU A 607 2.52 34.17 -18.62
CA LEU A 607 1.83 33.08 -19.29
C LEU A 607 1.26 33.58 -20.64
N SER A 608 0.81 32.66 -21.48
CA SER A 608 0.17 32.96 -22.77
C SER A 608 -0.96 34.00 -22.64
N SER A 609 -1.23 34.76 -23.71
CA SER A 609 -2.28 35.79 -23.74
C SER A 609 -3.68 35.22 -23.43
N GLU A 610 -3.92 33.97 -23.80
CA GLU A 610 -5.13 33.22 -23.49
C GLU A 610 -5.22 32.87 -22.00
N THR A 611 -4.18 32.23 -21.44
CA THR A 611 -4.08 31.91 -20.01
C THR A 611 -4.14 33.17 -19.15
N TYR A 612 -3.47 34.25 -19.56
CA TYR A 612 -3.54 35.57 -18.93
C TYR A 612 -4.98 36.08 -18.89
N SER A 613 -5.71 35.97 -20.01
CA SER A 613 -7.08 36.47 -20.11
C SER A 613 -8.05 35.68 -19.24
N GLN A 614 -7.94 34.35 -19.20
CA GLN A 614 -8.71 33.53 -18.26
C GLN A 614 -8.34 33.83 -16.79
N ALA A 615 -7.05 34.03 -16.50
CA ALA A 615 -6.54 34.24 -15.15
C ALA A 615 -6.78 35.65 -14.57
N LYS A 616 -6.92 36.70 -15.39
CA LYS A 616 -7.11 38.08 -14.93
C LYS A 616 -8.53 38.31 -14.37
N ASP A 617 -9.54 37.69 -14.99
CA ASP A 617 -10.96 37.93 -14.69
C ASP A 617 -11.49 36.98 -13.58
N LEU A 618 -10.84 35.83 -13.36
CA LEU A 618 -11.18 34.93 -12.25
C LEU A 618 -10.88 35.52 -10.87
N ALA A 619 -11.81 35.36 -9.94
CA ALA A 619 -11.61 35.71 -8.52
C ALA A 619 -10.44 34.90 -7.90
N LYS A 620 -9.84 35.44 -6.82
CA LYS A 620 -8.79 34.74 -6.04
C LYS A 620 -9.29 33.37 -5.56
N GLY A 621 -8.36 32.45 -5.28
CA GLY A 621 -8.67 31.15 -4.67
C GLY A 621 -8.25 29.94 -5.51
N SER A 622 -8.73 28.74 -5.14
CA SER A 622 -8.40 27.49 -5.83
C SER A 622 -8.85 27.52 -7.30
N ILE A 623 -8.11 26.88 -8.20
CA ILE A 623 -8.42 26.74 -9.62
C ILE A 623 -8.02 25.34 -10.12
N VAL A 624 -8.55 24.95 -11.28
CA VAL A 624 -8.05 23.84 -12.09
C VAL A 624 -7.24 24.42 -13.26
N LEU A 625 -6.08 23.85 -13.53
CA LEU A 625 -5.27 24.15 -14.72
C LEU A 625 -5.32 22.90 -15.62
N LYS A 626 -5.80 23.07 -16.85
CA LYS A 626 -6.08 21.98 -17.80
C LYS A 626 -5.24 22.17 -19.06
N TYR A 627 -4.41 21.18 -19.37
CA TYR A 627 -3.78 21.06 -20.68
C TYR A 627 -4.49 19.95 -21.45
N GLU A 628 -4.85 20.24 -22.70
CA GLU A 628 -5.34 19.28 -23.67
C GLU A 628 -4.31 19.13 -24.79
N PRO A 629 -4.00 17.90 -25.24
CA PRO A 629 -3.15 17.68 -26.39
C PRO A 629 -3.74 18.33 -27.64
N ASP A 630 -2.85 18.83 -28.50
CA ASP A 630 -3.19 19.29 -29.83
C ASP A 630 -2.90 18.16 -30.83
N PRO A 631 -3.92 17.51 -31.44
CA PRO A 631 -3.70 16.43 -32.39
C PRO A 631 -2.96 16.87 -33.67
N THR A 632 -2.87 18.18 -33.94
CA THR A 632 -2.11 18.72 -35.08
C THR A 632 -0.61 18.86 -34.78
N LYS A 633 -0.19 18.67 -33.52
CA LYS A 633 1.21 18.82 -33.07
C LYS A 633 1.70 17.53 -32.39
N PRO A 634 1.94 16.44 -33.14
CA PRO A 634 2.31 15.13 -32.58
C PRO A 634 3.61 15.16 -31.76
N ASP A 635 4.53 16.10 -32.05
CA ASP A 635 5.78 16.30 -31.30
C ASP A 635 5.58 16.94 -29.91
N THR A 636 4.35 17.35 -29.57
CA THR A 636 3.97 17.83 -28.25
C THR A 636 3.33 16.71 -27.42
N LEU A 637 3.29 16.90 -26.09
CA LEU A 637 2.88 15.86 -25.16
C LEU A 637 1.44 15.38 -25.37
N GLN A 638 1.26 14.16 -25.88
CA GLN A 638 -0.05 13.63 -26.27
C GLN A 638 -0.93 13.12 -25.09
N CYS A 639 -0.62 13.47 -23.84
CA CYS A 639 -1.47 13.15 -22.69
C CYS A 639 -2.06 14.42 -22.04
N PRO A 640 -3.38 14.47 -21.76
CA PRO A 640 -3.98 15.59 -21.05
C PRO A 640 -3.49 15.64 -19.60
N ILE A 641 -3.29 16.86 -19.09
CA ILE A 641 -2.82 17.08 -17.72
C ILE A 641 -3.85 17.94 -16.97
N VAL A 642 -4.24 17.51 -15.77
CA VAL A 642 -5.11 18.27 -14.87
C VAL A 642 -4.38 18.55 -13.56
N LEU A 643 -4.10 19.83 -13.28
CA LEU A 643 -3.38 20.27 -12.08
C LEU A 643 -4.26 21.12 -11.15
N CYS A 644 -4.21 20.82 -9.86
CA CYS A 644 -4.70 21.72 -8.81
C CYS A 644 -3.82 22.96 -8.69
N GLY A 645 -4.42 24.15 -8.72
CA GLY A 645 -3.73 25.42 -8.56
C GLY A 645 -4.42 26.41 -7.61
N TRP A 646 -3.77 27.54 -7.39
CA TRP A 646 -4.30 28.69 -6.66
C TRP A 646 -3.99 30.00 -7.40
N ARG A 647 -5.02 30.82 -7.60
CA ARG A 647 -4.96 32.13 -8.26
C ARG A 647 -4.84 33.22 -7.18
N GLY A 648 -3.69 33.90 -7.15
CA GLY A 648 -3.36 34.99 -6.24
C GLY A 648 -3.84 36.37 -6.73
N LYS A 649 -3.19 37.46 -6.29
CA LYS A 649 -3.50 38.82 -6.78
C LYS A 649 -2.99 39.06 -8.22
N ALA A 650 -1.81 38.54 -8.55
CA ALA A 650 -1.14 38.73 -9.84
C ALA A 650 -0.42 37.46 -10.36
N SER A 651 -0.55 36.34 -9.64
CA SER A 651 0.22 35.11 -9.84
C SER A 651 -0.65 33.86 -9.74
N ILE A 652 -0.14 32.76 -10.29
CA ILE A 652 -0.70 31.41 -10.12
C ILE A 652 0.35 30.54 -9.42
N ARG A 653 -0.10 29.62 -8.57
CA ARG A 653 0.72 28.60 -7.92
C ARG A 653 0.13 27.22 -8.18
N THR A 654 0.96 26.24 -8.55
CA THR A 654 0.57 24.83 -8.62
C THR A 654 0.70 24.13 -7.27
N PHE A 655 -0.18 23.16 -6.99
CA PHE A 655 -0.12 22.30 -5.79
C PHE A 655 0.34 20.87 -6.11
N VAL A 656 1.15 20.71 -7.16
CA VAL A 656 1.70 19.43 -7.60
C VAL A 656 2.87 19.00 -6.69
N PRO A 657 2.86 17.76 -6.14
CA PRO A 657 3.97 17.15 -5.40
C PRO A 657 5.30 17.20 -6.15
N LYS A 658 6.42 17.16 -5.42
CA LYS A 658 7.78 17.27 -6.01
C LYS A 658 8.01 16.25 -7.14
N ASN A 659 7.67 14.99 -6.90
CA ASN A 659 8.04 13.90 -7.82
C ASN A 659 7.10 13.84 -9.03
N GLU A 660 5.80 14.06 -8.82
CA GLU A 660 4.81 14.20 -9.90
C GLU A 660 5.17 15.38 -10.84
N ARG A 661 5.66 16.50 -10.27
CA ARG A 661 6.21 17.64 -11.01
C ARG A 661 7.46 17.25 -11.83
N LEU A 662 8.41 16.52 -11.25
CA LEU A 662 9.60 16.03 -11.97
C LEU A 662 9.21 15.12 -13.15
N HIS A 663 8.19 14.28 -12.95
CA HIS A 663 7.63 13.41 -13.97
C HIS A 663 6.99 14.21 -15.14
N TYR A 664 6.09 15.16 -14.87
CA TYR A 664 5.52 16.01 -15.93
C TYR A 664 6.60 16.81 -16.67
N LEU A 665 7.58 17.40 -15.96
CA LEU A 665 8.69 18.13 -16.59
C LEU A 665 9.51 17.23 -17.52
N ARG A 666 9.77 15.98 -17.11
CA ARG A 666 10.48 14.97 -17.91
C ARG A 666 9.72 14.56 -19.17
N MET A 667 8.40 14.36 -19.08
CA MET A 667 7.55 14.09 -20.26
C MET A 667 7.50 15.26 -21.25
N MET A 668 7.80 16.49 -20.80
CA MET A 668 7.95 17.67 -21.65
C MET A 668 9.41 17.91 -22.12
N GLY A 669 10.27 16.88 -22.04
CA GLY A 669 11.67 16.93 -22.49
C GLY A 669 12.65 17.68 -21.59
N LEU A 670 12.22 18.20 -20.43
CA LEU A 670 13.07 19.00 -19.55
C LEU A 670 13.85 18.11 -18.57
N GLU A 671 15.18 18.03 -18.71
CA GLU A 671 16.05 17.47 -17.68
C GLU A 671 16.08 18.38 -16.45
N VAL A 672 15.39 17.96 -15.38
CA VAL A 672 15.52 18.60 -14.06
C VAL A 672 16.67 17.93 -13.30
N SER A 673 17.85 18.51 -13.40
CA SER A 673 18.96 18.15 -12.51
C SER A 673 18.55 18.40 -11.05
N ALA A 674 18.88 17.45 -10.18
CA ALA A 674 18.54 17.57 -8.76
C ALA A 674 19.52 18.55 -8.07
N GLU A 675 19.26 19.86 -8.21
CA GLU A 675 20.03 20.92 -7.56
C GLU A 675 20.18 20.65 -6.05
N LYS A 676 21.38 20.20 -5.66
CA LYS A 676 21.81 20.21 -4.27
C LYS A 676 21.98 21.68 -3.90
N LYS A 677 20.99 22.28 -3.24
CA LYS A 677 21.11 23.60 -2.63
C LYS A 677 22.28 23.62 -1.63
N LYS A 678 23.47 23.97 -2.13
CA LYS A 678 24.46 24.72 -1.35
C LYS A 678 23.93 26.14 -1.27
N GLU A 679 23.79 26.66 -0.07
CA GLU A 679 23.51 28.08 0.13
C GLU A 679 24.81 28.87 -0.07
N GLY A 680 24.75 30.00 -0.78
CA GLY A 680 25.88 30.92 -0.97
C GLY A 680 26.96 30.46 -1.97
N THR A 681 26.85 30.94 -3.22
CA THR A 681 27.85 31.82 -3.87
C THR A 681 27.18 32.44 -5.11
N VAL A 682 27.42 33.72 -5.36
CA VAL A 682 26.92 34.41 -6.57
C VAL A 682 27.94 34.24 -7.70
N VAL A 683 27.48 33.78 -8.87
CA VAL A 683 28.18 34.01 -10.14
C VAL A 683 27.13 34.49 -11.14
N ALA A 684 27.33 35.68 -11.67
CA ALA A 684 26.52 36.21 -12.76
C ALA A 684 27.22 35.90 -14.09
N GLN A 685 26.47 35.39 -15.06
CA GLN A 685 26.86 35.43 -16.47
C GLN A 685 25.60 35.58 -17.32
N GLN A 686 25.50 36.73 -17.99
CA GLN A 686 24.46 37.00 -18.97
C GLN A 686 25.01 36.65 -20.36
N SER A 687 24.19 36.03 -21.19
CA SER A 687 24.44 35.92 -22.62
C SER A 687 24.08 37.24 -23.31
N ALA A 688 25.09 38.00 -23.77
CA ALA A 688 24.91 39.03 -24.78
C ALA A 688 25.34 38.47 -26.15
N GLY A 689 24.62 38.83 -27.22
CA GLY A 689 24.76 38.21 -28.54
C GLY A 689 25.95 38.74 -29.36
N SER A 690 26.30 38.00 -30.42
CA SER A 690 27.28 38.41 -31.41
C SER A 690 26.76 39.53 -32.33
N CYS A 691 27.66 40.45 -32.69
CA CYS A 691 27.55 41.28 -33.89
C CYS A 691 28.92 41.32 -34.58
N GLY A 692 28.98 41.71 -35.86
CA GLY A 692 30.17 41.54 -36.71
C GLY A 692 31.31 42.54 -36.47
N PRO A 693 32.51 42.27 -37.03
CA PRO A 693 33.70 43.11 -36.91
C PRO A 693 33.66 44.35 -37.82
N PRO A 694 34.31 45.44 -37.40
CA PRO A 694 35.63 45.83 -37.93
C PRO A 694 36.76 45.43 -36.94
N GLY A 695 38.05 45.50 -37.26
CA GLY A 695 38.75 46.23 -38.33
C GLY A 695 39.73 47.22 -37.68
N ASP A 696 41.00 47.14 -38.05
CA ASP A 696 42.15 47.67 -37.30
C ASP A 696 42.12 49.18 -37.00
N GLU A 697 42.65 49.58 -35.82
CA GLU A 697 43.76 50.55 -35.75
C GLU A 697 44.47 50.55 -34.38
N ALA A 698 45.62 51.25 -34.31
CA ALA A 698 46.72 50.96 -33.38
C ALA A 698 46.89 51.96 -32.20
N SER A 699 47.94 51.71 -31.38
CA SER A 699 48.62 52.64 -30.46
C SER A 699 47.88 53.04 -29.15
N ALA A 700 48.54 53.38 -28.03
CA ALA A 700 49.94 53.17 -27.59
C ALA A 700 50.02 53.33 -26.04
N GLU A 701 51.23 53.13 -25.47
CA GLU A 701 51.54 53.21 -24.03
C GLU A 701 51.60 54.65 -23.46
N HIS A 702 51.99 54.74 -22.17
CA HIS A 702 52.34 55.89 -21.28
C HIS A 702 51.29 56.10 -20.16
N GLY A 703 51.62 56.17 -18.85
CA GLY A 703 52.90 55.94 -18.16
C GLY A 703 53.46 57.18 -17.44
N ALA A 704 53.06 57.42 -16.18
CA ALA A 704 53.68 58.39 -15.28
C ALA A 704 53.25 58.21 -13.79
N GLU A 705 54.24 58.15 -12.89
CA GLU A 705 54.20 58.66 -11.50
C GLU A 705 54.72 60.14 -11.51
N PRO A 706 54.86 60.93 -10.41
CA PRO A 706 54.80 60.59 -8.97
C PRO A 706 54.16 61.61 -7.97
N ALA A 707 54.02 61.15 -6.72
CA ALA A 707 54.17 61.81 -5.41
C ALA A 707 53.90 63.32 -5.15
N ALA A 708 53.15 63.62 -4.07
CA ALA A 708 53.50 64.61 -3.03
C ALA A 708 52.69 64.43 -1.71
N SER A 709 53.27 64.84 -0.60
CA SER A 709 53.02 64.54 0.83
C SER A 709 51.91 65.31 1.61
N ALA A 710 51.46 64.69 2.72
CA ALA A 710 50.95 65.28 4.00
C ALA A 710 49.52 65.93 4.01
N ASP A 711 48.76 66.01 5.13
CA ASP A 711 49.03 65.65 6.55
C ASP A 711 47.75 65.33 7.41
N SER A 712 47.95 64.82 8.64
CA SER A 712 47.15 64.95 9.89
C SER A 712 45.93 64.05 10.26
N SER A 713 45.99 63.49 11.49
CA SER A 713 44.95 62.85 12.37
C SER A 713 44.19 61.59 11.88
N GLU A 714 44.20 60.40 12.54
CA GLU A 714 43.90 60.00 13.95
C GLU A 714 42.38 60.00 14.26
N ASP A 715 41.74 59.06 14.99
CA ASP A 715 42.11 58.04 16.02
C ASP A 715 40.98 56.96 16.10
N MET A 716 41.05 55.72 16.65
CA MET A 716 42.04 54.62 16.79
C MET A 716 41.28 53.31 17.21
N SER A 717 41.95 52.15 17.39
CA SER A 717 41.45 50.86 17.97
C SER A 717 42.68 50.05 18.49
N PRO A 718 42.62 48.81 19.09
CA PRO A 718 41.53 47.95 19.58
C PRO A 718 41.85 47.35 21.00
N ASP A 719 41.73 46.01 21.17
CA ASP A 719 42.28 45.10 22.23
C ASP A 719 41.69 45.12 23.68
N VAL A 720 41.61 44.05 24.51
CA VAL A 720 42.02 42.61 24.62
C VAL A 720 42.91 42.33 25.86
N SER A 721 42.73 41.15 26.51
CA SER A 721 43.43 40.54 27.70
C SER A 721 42.75 40.68 29.09
N VAL A 722 43.05 39.86 30.14
CA VAL A 722 42.98 38.37 30.28
C VAL A 722 43.04 37.90 31.78
N ASP A 723 42.63 36.65 32.05
CA ASP A 723 42.92 35.76 33.22
C ASP A 723 42.30 35.88 34.65
N ALA A 724 42.26 34.69 35.30
CA ALA A 724 42.29 34.35 36.75
C ALA A 724 41.05 34.48 37.71
N ALA A 725 41.08 33.63 38.76
CA ALA A 725 40.14 33.44 39.89
C ALA A 725 40.93 32.80 41.09
N PRO A 726 40.45 32.67 42.37
CA PRO A 726 39.07 32.64 42.89
C PRO A 726 38.80 33.50 44.18
N GLY A 727 37.63 33.34 44.83
CA GLY A 727 37.16 34.12 46.01
C GLY A 727 37.41 33.46 47.40
N PRO A 728 36.85 34.02 48.50
CA PRO A 728 35.74 33.34 49.22
C PRO A 728 34.74 34.23 50.03
N SER A 729 33.59 33.65 50.47
CA SER A 729 32.66 34.03 51.59
C SER A 729 32.01 35.45 51.60
N GLY A 730 30.78 35.73 52.07
CA GLY A 730 29.62 35.04 52.71
C GLY A 730 28.74 36.13 53.41
N PRO A 731 27.59 35.89 54.12
CA PRO A 731 26.68 34.74 54.25
C PRO A 731 25.19 35.10 53.87
N ALA A 732 24.18 34.32 54.33
CA ALA A 732 22.71 34.55 54.16
C ALA A 732 22.01 34.94 55.48
N PRO A 733 20.66 35.19 55.53
CA PRO A 733 19.69 34.11 55.88
C PRO A 733 18.19 34.26 55.43
N ALA A 734 17.42 33.17 55.65
CA ALA A 734 15.94 33.03 55.85
C ALA A 734 14.95 33.44 54.71
N GLU A 735 13.80 32.79 54.42
CA GLU A 735 12.75 32.06 55.21
C GLU A 735 11.82 33.00 56.04
N ALA A 736 10.49 32.84 56.13
CA ALA A 736 9.46 31.96 55.52
C ALA A 736 8.11 32.79 55.42
N ALA A 737 6.89 32.32 55.14
CA ALA A 737 6.26 30.99 55.21
C ALA A 737 4.93 30.86 54.41
N LEU A 738 4.48 29.62 54.26
CA LEU A 738 3.09 29.18 53.97
C LEU A 738 2.36 28.89 55.33
N PRO A 739 1.14 28.32 55.44
CA PRO A 739 0.15 27.91 54.42
C PRO A 739 -1.33 28.32 54.71
N ARG A 740 -2.20 28.22 53.69
CA ARG A 740 -3.37 27.31 53.69
C ARG A 740 -4.00 27.20 52.31
#